data_AF-A0A367FS36-F1
#
_entry.id   AF-A0A367FS36-F1
#
_cell.length_a   1.000
_cell.length_b   1.000
_cell.length_c   1.000
_cell.angle_alpha   90.00
_cell.angle_beta   90.00
_cell.angle_gamma   90.00
#
_symmetry.space_group_name_H-M   'P 1'
#
loop_
_entity.id
_entity.type
_entity.pdbx_description
1 polymer ?
#
loop_
_entity_poly.entity_id
_entity_poly.type
_entity_poly.pdbx_seq_one_letter_code
_entity_poly.pdbx_strand_id
1 'polypeptide(L)'
;MPPTGTEGARRVLVIGNLTIDDVVRPDGTVRMASPGGNVVYAALAARLWNPVTAVVTRRGDDLPPGILETLGGRGVDTSAVRAVEGPTVRNWVVYEDDGRRHWIYRTPRERSAQVAVRPGDLPEEWLRDGPVVHVAAMPLPAAAALVEHVRAHAPGALITLDTHEDWADRDAVMELAARCDVFVPSREELAALAGFDDPVRAVALLRERGVPAVVVKLGGDGALVGADGMPAPEAIPARPARVADTTGAGDTFCGALAAALASGLSLPEAARRGVATAAWAVEDYGSLALAGLTPEDARRRYAAEGGEAAVTGMDAASEPAGDAAPGLPAAVNPVTSEEAPYDIDVMRREIAMIPEVIAQHLDDPGGHVARVARALGDWGIEHVFLVGCGDSHFAGLATALAFQRHTGVHARAVHALDFARYQVRYLPERSAVVCVSFSGKVGRTTEAAIQARRFGHLAVALTNNESGALAEACDLVLPISVPTLGFSPGTSTYLGMVATLDDLALRWAGVRRRDTTEARAALRTAPGLAERTLRENAGPADKAARVLAEHEWITFLGAGPNESSAKFGAAKLFEGPQLVGVSTNLEEWAHEEYFVTGQGTPVVLVAPSGAGADRAAEILDEIGFIGAHPIVVSDAVPRLPAVHLPLAAGLPEEFSPLLAALPLSLIGFHLAEVLGKKSYNFPSEAARTEHYDTIHRVVIGEPA
;
A
#
# COMPACT_ATOMS: atom_id res chain seq x y z
N MET A 1 -31.82 -4.47 -44.68
CA MET A 1 -32.34 -5.19 -43.51
C MET A 1 -31.60 -4.68 -42.29
N PRO A 2 -32.27 -4.12 -41.28
CA PRO A 2 -31.58 -3.82 -40.03
C PRO A 2 -31.20 -5.15 -39.37
N PRO A 3 -30.02 -5.24 -38.73
CA PRO A 3 -29.58 -6.45 -38.06
C PRO A 3 -30.54 -6.78 -36.92
N THR A 4 -31.03 -8.02 -36.94
CA THR A 4 -31.91 -8.62 -35.94
C THR A 4 -31.14 -8.80 -34.63
N GLY A 5 -31.47 -8.01 -33.61
CA GLY A 5 -30.94 -8.17 -32.24
C GLY A 5 -30.90 -6.89 -31.40
N THR A 6 -32.01 -6.16 -31.27
CA THR A 6 -32.13 -5.00 -30.36
C THR A 6 -33.43 -5.05 -29.55
N GLU A 7 -33.72 -6.18 -28.92
CA GLU A 7 -34.73 -6.25 -27.85
C GLU A 7 -34.01 -6.12 -26.51
N GLY A 8 -34.15 -4.97 -25.83
CA GLY A 8 -33.94 -4.87 -24.37
C GLY A 8 -32.93 -3.85 -23.82
N ALA A 9 -32.08 -3.19 -24.61
CA ALA A 9 -31.08 -2.26 -24.06
C ALA A 9 -31.67 -0.87 -23.75
N ARG A 10 -31.58 -0.40 -22.49
CA ARG A 10 -31.97 0.97 -22.13
C ARG A 10 -31.04 1.98 -22.81
N ARG A 11 -31.54 3.18 -23.08
CA ARG A 11 -30.74 4.28 -23.63
C ARG A 11 -29.73 4.78 -22.61
N VAL A 12 -28.57 5.24 -23.08
CA VAL A 12 -27.55 5.90 -22.25
C VAL A 12 -27.40 7.35 -22.69
N LEU A 13 -27.62 8.29 -21.77
CA LEU A 13 -27.45 9.72 -22.00
C LEU A 13 -26.28 10.23 -21.16
N VAL A 14 -25.20 10.64 -21.82
CA VAL A 14 -23.99 11.19 -21.17
C VAL A 14 -24.07 12.71 -21.22
N ILE A 15 -24.16 13.36 -20.06
CA ILE A 15 -24.26 14.80 -19.91
C ILE A 15 -22.96 15.34 -19.34
N GLY A 16 -22.29 16.25 -20.05
CA GLY A 16 -21.01 16.77 -19.59
C GLY A 16 -20.45 17.90 -20.45
N ASN A 17 -19.27 18.36 -20.08
CA ASN A 17 -18.57 19.45 -20.76
C ASN A 17 -17.63 18.92 -21.84
N LEU A 18 -17.72 19.52 -23.02
CA LEU A 18 -16.80 19.31 -24.12
C LEU A 18 -15.64 20.31 -24.03
N THR A 19 -14.42 19.85 -24.23
CA THR A 19 -13.24 20.71 -24.32
C THR A 19 -12.47 20.50 -25.61
N ILE A 20 -11.65 21.49 -25.95
CA ILE A 20 -10.60 21.41 -26.97
C ILE A 20 -9.27 21.29 -26.21
N ASP A 21 -8.58 20.17 -26.36
CA ASP A 21 -7.32 19.91 -25.66
C ASP A 21 -6.15 19.99 -26.63
N ASP A 22 -5.19 20.86 -26.34
CA ASP A 22 -3.91 20.93 -27.02
C ASP A 22 -2.90 20.10 -26.23
N VAL A 23 -2.56 18.93 -26.77
CA VAL A 23 -1.78 17.91 -26.07
C VAL A 23 -0.30 18.04 -26.43
N VAL A 24 0.56 18.07 -25.42
CA VAL A 24 2.02 17.99 -25.57
C VAL A 24 2.50 16.72 -24.86
N ARG A 25 3.03 15.76 -25.61
CA ARG A 25 3.53 14.49 -25.08
C ARG A 25 4.99 14.61 -24.62
N PRO A 26 5.46 13.68 -23.78
CA PRO A 26 6.84 13.73 -23.28
C PRO A 26 7.90 13.57 -24.39
N ASP A 27 7.56 12.83 -25.46
CA ASP A 27 8.39 12.67 -26.65
C ASP A 27 8.47 13.93 -27.55
N GLY A 28 7.86 15.04 -27.13
CA GLY A 28 7.79 16.29 -27.88
C GLY A 28 6.68 16.33 -28.94
N THR A 29 5.88 15.26 -29.09
CA THR A 29 4.74 15.26 -30.01
C THR A 29 3.67 16.24 -29.54
N VAL A 30 3.33 17.21 -30.38
CA VAL A 30 2.25 18.16 -30.13
C VAL A 30 1.04 17.85 -31.01
N ARG A 31 -0.14 17.70 -30.38
CA ARG A 31 -1.42 17.55 -31.07
C ARG A 31 -2.37 18.67 -30.67
N MET A 32 -2.55 19.63 -31.58
CA MET A 32 -3.44 20.76 -31.38
C MET A 32 -4.89 20.38 -31.64
N ALA A 33 -5.79 21.02 -30.89
CA ALA A 33 -7.23 20.93 -31.06
C ALA A 33 -7.79 19.49 -31.05
N SER A 34 -7.25 18.66 -30.15
CA SER A 34 -7.78 17.32 -29.91
C SER A 34 -9.13 17.41 -29.17
N PRO A 35 -10.06 16.47 -29.39
CA PRO A 35 -11.27 16.42 -28.57
C PRO A 35 -10.91 16.10 -27.12
N GLY A 36 -11.64 16.70 -26.20
CA GLY A 36 -11.43 16.53 -24.77
C GLY A 36 -12.70 16.72 -23.96
N GLY A 37 -12.56 16.66 -22.64
CA GLY A 37 -13.64 16.85 -21.70
C GLY A 37 -14.35 15.55 -21.34
N ASN A 38 -14.93 15.55 -20.14
CA ASN A 38 -15.52 14.35 -19.53
C ASN A 38 -16.57 13.67 -20.40
N VAL A 39 -17.36 14.45 -21.16
CA VAL A 39 -18.40 13.91 -22.05
C VAL A 39 -17.82 13.03 -23.17
N VAL A 40 -16.62 13.35 -23.67
CA VAL A 40 -15.99 12.60 -24.77
C VAL A 40 -15.49 11.25 -24.27
N TYR A 41 -14.76 11.25 -23.14
CA TYR A 41 -14.25 10.02 -22.53
C TYR A 41 -15.40 9.08 -22.13
N ALA A 42 -16.41 9.61 -21.42
CA ALA A 42 -17.55 8.82 -20.98
C ALA A 42 -18.37 8.27 -22.15
N ALA A 43 -18.61 9.06 -23.22
CA ALA A 43 -19.38 8.58 -24.37
C ALA A 43 -18.67 7.51 -25.19
N LEU A 44 -17.36 7.67 -25.42
CA LEU A 44 -16.56 6.67 -26.15
C LEU A 44 -16.44 5.35 -25.37
N ALA A 45 -16.44 5.41 -24.04
CA ALA A 45 -16.51 4.25 -23.17
C ALA A 45 -17.90 3.60 -23.19
N ALA A 46 -18.97 4.40 -23.03
CA ALA A 46 -20.35 3.92 -22.99
C ALA A 46 -20.73 3.18 -24.27
N ARG A 47 -20.36 3.71 -25.45
CA ARG A 47 -20.70 3.08 -26.73
C ARG A 47 -20.05 1.71 -26.96
N LEU A 48 -18.97 1.37 -26.25
CA LEU A 48 -18.37 0.02 -26.33
C LEU A 48 -19.31 -1.04 -25.78
N TRP A 49 -20.18 -0.65 -24.84
CA TRP A 49 -21.06 -1.54 -24.09
C TRP A 49 -22.54 -1.35 -24.43
N ASN A 50 -22.93 -0.19 -24.96
CA ASN A 50 -24.31 0.12 -25.32
C ASN A 50 -24.41 0.88 -26.67
N PRO A 51 -25.09 0.33 -27.69
CA PRO A 51 -25.19 0.97 -29.01
C PRO A 51 -26.16 2.17 -29.08
N VAL A 52 -26.93 2.42 -28.02
CA VAL A 52 -27.92 3.51 -27.94
C VAL A 52 -27.42 4.58 -26.96
N THR A 53 -26.29 5.20 -27.33
CA THR A 53 -25.58 6.20 -26.52
C THR A 53 -25.66 7.58 -27.18
N ALA A 54 -26.08 8.60 -26.43
CA ALA A 54 -26.08 10.00 -26.84
C ALA A 54 -25.27 10.88 -25.90
N VAL A 55 -24.79 12.00 -26.43
CA VAL A 55 -24.16 13.08 -25.65
C VAL A 55 -25.03 14.32 -25.60
N VAL A 56 -25.19 14.89 -24.42
CA VAL A 56 -25.73 16.24 -24.24
C VAL A 56 -24.60 17.13 -23.77
N THR A 57 -24.21 18.07 -24.63
CA THR A 57 -23.12 19.00 -24.32
C THR A 57 -23.29 20.30 -25.09
N ARG A 58 -22.49 21.30 -24.74
CA ARG A 58 -22.46 22.61 -25.40
C ARG A 58 -21.11 22.83 -26.04
N ARG A 59 -21.13 23.40 -27.24
CA ARG A 59 -19.92 23.81 -27.96
C ARG A 59 -19.91 25.30 -28.22
N GLY A 60 -18.72 25.88 -28.22
CA GLY A 60 -18.51 27.21 -28.76
C GLY A 60 -18.44 27.23 -30.28
N ASP A 61 -18.14 28.43 -30.80
CA ASP A 61 -18.01 28.70 -32.23
C ASP A 61 -16.71 28.17 -32.84
N ASP A 62 -15.72 27.87 -32.00
CA ASP A 62 -14.36 27.47 -32.37
C ASP A 62 -14.12 25.95 -32.32
N LEU A 63 -15.14 25.14 -32.02
CA LEU A 63 -15.03 23.69 -32.02
C LEU A 63 -14.76 23.18 -33.44
N PRO A 64 -13.65 22.45 -33.68
CA PRO A 64 -13.41 21.81 -34.97
C PRO A 64 -14.56 20.86 -35.37
N PRO A 65 -15.15 20.99 -36.57
CA PRO A 65 -16.26 20.14 -37.01
C PRO A 65 -15.93 18.64 -36.97
N GLY A 66 -14.68 18.28 -37.28
CA GLY A 66 -14.20 16.90 -37.28
C GLY A 66 -14.33 16.17 -35.94
N ILE A 67 -14.45 16.88 -34.81
CA ILE A 67 -14.68 16.27 -33.49
C ILE A 67 -16.06 15.63 -33.43
N LEU A 68 -17.11 16.36 -33.82
CA LEU A 68 -18.48 15.83 -33.81
C LEU A 68 -18.66 14.74 -34.87
N GLU A 69 -18.04 14.91 -36.04
CA GLU A 69 -18.01 13.88 -37.10
C GLU A 69 -17.35 12.59 -36.60
N THR A 70 -16.26 12.70 -35.83
CA THR A 70 -15.58 11.55 -35.23
C THR A 70 -16.47 10.83 -34.23
N LEU A 71 -17.15 11.55 -33.34
CA LEU A 71 -18.08 10.93 -32.37
C LEU A 71 -19.26 10.26 -33.08
N GLY A 72 -19.89 10.96 -34.03
CA GLY A 72 -20.98 10.42 -34.84
C GLY A 72 -20.57 9.18 -35.64
N GLY A 73 -19.41 9.22 -36.28
CA GLY A 73 -18.84 8.09 -37.03
C GLY A 73 -18.51 6.88 -36.16
N ARG A 74 -18.44 7.03 -34.84
CA ARG A 74 -18.22 5.95 -33.86
C ARG A 74 -19.51 5.49 -33.17
N GLY A 75 -20.67 5.95 -33.64
CA GLY A 75 -21.98 5.51 -33.15
C GLY A 75 -22.44 6.22 -31.87
N VAL A 76 -21.87 7.38 -31.54
CA VAL A 76 -22.39 8.28 -30.50
C VAL A 76 -23.35 9.26 -31.16
N ASP A 77 -24.57 9.35 -30.65
CA ASP A 77 -25.53 10.35 -31.13
C ASP A 77 -25.17 11.74 -30.59
N THR A 78 -24.87 12.66 -31.52
CA THR A 78 -24.48 14.06 -31.23
C THR A 78 -25.59 15.06 -31.54
N SER A 79 -26.83 14.62 -31.77
CA SER A 79 -27.96 15.50 -32.13
C SER A 79 -28.33 16.50 -31.04
N ALA A 80 -28.01 16.19 -29.78
CA ALA A 80 -28.26 17.05 -28.63
C ALA A 80 -27.10 18.01 -28.30
N VAL A 81 -26.10 18.14 -29.19
CA VAL A 81 -25.04 19.15 -29.03
C VAL A 81 -25.58 20.54 -29.34
N ARG A 82 -25.51 21.45 -28.37
CA ARG A 82 -26.00 22.83 -28.52
C ARG A 82 -24.86 23.81 -28.79
N ALA A 83 -25.02 24.68 -29.77
CA ALA A 83 -24.10 25.79 -29.99
C ALA A 83 -24.40 26.92 -29.00
N VAL A 84 -23.36 27.48 -28.40
CA VAL A 84 -23.45 28.65 -27.52
C VAL A 84 -22.42 29.70 -27.95
N GLU A 85 -22.76 30.97 -27.78
CA GLU A 85 -21.89 32.09 -28.17
C GLU A 85 -20.54 32.06 -27.44
N GLY A 86 -19.45 32.29 -28.19
CA GLY A 86 -18.09 32.37 -27.66
C GLY A 86 -17.31 31.06 -27.78
N PRO A 87 -16.10 30.96 -27.19
CA PRO A 87 -15.22 29.81 -27.39
C PRO A 87 -15.67 28.57 -26.60
N THR A 88 -15.31 27.39 -27.09
CA THR A 88 -15.34 26.14 -26.34
C THR A 88 -14.25 26.20 -25.27
N VAL A 89 -14.44 25.57 -24.12
CA VAL A 89 -13.37 25.49 -23.11
C VAL A 89 -12.14 24.85 -23.75
N ARG A 90 -10.99 25.50 -23.65
CA ARG A 90 -9.76 25.07 -24.31
C ARG A 90 -8.59 25.05 -23.35
N ASN A 91 -7.81 23.98 -23.40
CA ASN A 91 -6.73 23.73 -22.43
C ASN A 91 -5.48 23.22 -23.13
N TRP A 92 -4.32 23.55 -22.58
CA TRP A 92 -3.13 22.72 -22.79
C TRP A 92 -3.12 21.59 -21.77
N VAL A 93 -2.81 20.40 -22.28
CA VAL A 93 -2.49 19.23 -21.46
C VAL A 93 -1.05 18.85 -21.78
N VAL A 94 -0.14 19.21 -20.87
CA VAL A 94 1.29 18.93 -21.03
C VAL A 94 1.64 17.72 -20.18
N TYR A 95 2.16 16.67 -20.82
CA TYR A 95 2.57 15.42 -20.19
C TYR A 95 4.08 15.40 -20.01
N GLU A 96 4.53 15.04 -18.81
CA GLU A 96 5.93 14.86 -18.44
C GLU A 96 6.34 13.38 -18.54
N ASP A 97 7.64 13.12 -18.73
CA ASP A 97 8.19 11.74 -18.84
C ASP A 97 7.99 10.90 -17.56
N ASP A 98 7.81 11.56 -16.41
CA ASP A 98 7.53 10.92 -15.13
C ASP A 98 6.03 10.66 -14.88
N GLY A 99 5.19 10.89 -15.89
CA GLY A 99 3.74 10.67 -15.84
C GLY A 99 2.95 11.83 -15.21
N ARG A 100 3.59 12.91 -14.76
CA ARG A 100 2.88 14.12 -14.33
C ARG A 100 2.20 14.81 -15.52
N ARG A 101 1.11 15.51 -15.23
CA ARG A 101 0.39 16.33 -16.22
C ARG A 101 0.14 17.74 -15.70
N HIS A 102 0.28 18.72 -16.58
CA HIS A 102 -0.02 20.12 -16.30
C HIS A 102 -1.20 20.58 -17.14
N TRP A 103 -2.24 21.06 -16.46
CA TRP A 103 -3.43 21.66 -17.08
C TRP A 103 -3.29 23.18 -17.12
N ILE A 104 -3.23 23.75 -18.32
CA ILE A 104 -3.11 25.20 -18.51
C ILE A 104 -4.32 25.67 -19.30
N TYR A 105 -5.22 26.37 -18.61
CA TYR A 105 -6.44 26.94 -19.20
C TYR A 105 -6.08 28.01 -20.25
N ARG A 106 -6.57 27.83 -21.49
CA ARG A 106 -6.46 28.82 -22.57
C ARG A 106 -7.69 29.71 -22.68
N THR A 107 -8.80 29.27 -22.12
CA THR A 107 -10.01 30.09 -21.89
C THR A 107 -10.11 30.46 -20.41
N PRO A 108 -10.77 31.58 -20.06
CA PRO A 108 -11.04 31.91 -18.66
C PRO A 108 -11.76 30.77 -17.91
N ARG A 109 -11.42 30.53 -16.65
CA ARG A 109 -11.93 29.38 -15.87
C ARG A 109 -13.45 29.41 -15.71
N GLU A 110 -14.02 30.60 -15.60
CA GLU A 110 -15.47 30.83 -15.53
C GLU A 110 -16.21 30.35 -16.78
N ARG A 111 -15.50 30.13 -17.91
CA ARG A 111 -16.12 29.62 -19.13
C ARG A 111 -16.75 28.25 -18.92
N SER A 112 -16.17 27.39 -18.09
CA SER A 112 -16.70 26.06 -17.76
C SER A 112 -18.12 26.11 -17.19
N ALA A 113 -18.47 27.15 -16.42
CA ALA A 113 -19.82 27.36 -15.91
C ALA A 113 -20.77 27.95 -16.97
N GLN A 114 -20.28 28.82 -17.85
CA GLN A 114 -21.08 29.41 -18.93
C GLN A 114 -21.53 28.38 -19.96
N VAL A 115 -20.66 27.40 -20.24
CA VAL A 115 -20.93 26.30 -21.18
C VAL A 115 -21.44 25.02 -20.50
N ALA A 116 -21.71 25.05 -19.20
CA ALA A 116 -22.34 23.93 -18.52
C ALA A 116 -23.73 23.66 -19.13
N VAL A 117 -24.06 22.38 -19.27
CA VAL A 117 -25.36 21.93 -19.79
C VAL A 117 -26.48 22.40 -18.88
N ARG A 118 -27.61 22.77 -19.47
CA ARG A 118 -28.82 23.20 -18.77
C ARG A 118 -29.97 22.24 -19.05
N PRO A 119 -30.98 22.18 -18.16
CA PRO A 119 -32.18 21.38 -18.36
C PRO A 119 -32.81 21.49 -19.76
N GLY A 120 -32.92 22.70 -20.31
CA GLY A 120 -33.50 22.93 -21.64
C GLY A 120 -32.71 22.38 -22.83
N ASP A 121 -31.48 21.87 -22.61
CA ASP A 121 -30.71 21.21 -23.66
C ASP A 121 -31.08 19.73 -23.80
N LEU A 122 -31.73 19.13 -22.79
CA LEU A 122 -32.02 17.70 -22.74
C LEU A 122 -33.12 17.36 -23.75
N PRO A 123 -32.89 16.41 -24.67
CA PRO A 123 -33.91 15.96 -25.59
C PRO A 123 -34.97 15.11 -24.87
N GLU A 124 -36.22 15.58 -24.85
CA GLU A 124 -37.33 14.87 -24.19
C GLU A 124 -37.51 13.44 -24.71
N GLU A 125 -37.23 13.19 -25.99
CA GLU A 125 -37.33 11.86 -26.58
C GLU A 125 -36.37 10.86 -25.94
N TRP A 126 -35.17 11.29 -25.53
CA TRP A 126 -34.17 10.42 -24.88
C TRP A 126 -34.49 10.16 -23.41
N LEU A 127 -35.34 10.97 -22.80
CA LEU A 127 -35.80 10.81 -21.42
C LEU A 127 -36.91 9.75 -21.26
N ARG A 128 -37.45 9.24 -22.36
CA ARG A 128 -38.49 8.20 -22.36
C ARG A 128 -37.92 6.81 -22.08
N ASP A 129 -38.79 5.92 -21.63
CA ASP A 129 -38.52 4.48 -21.49
C ASP A 129 -37.43 4.12 -20.46
N GLY A 130 -37.23 4.97 -19.44
CA GLY A 130 -36.34 4.70 -18.30
C GLY A 130 -34.86 4.61 -18.69
N PRO A 131 -34.26 5.69 -19.23
CA PRO A 131 -32.86 5.69 -19.62
C PRO A 131 -31.90 5.60 -18.42
N VAL A 132 -30.64 5.31 -18.69
CA VAL A 132 -29.54 5.62 -17.77
C VAL A 132 -28.97 7.00 -18.15
N VAL A 133 -28.99 7.93 -17.20
CA VAL A 133 -28.46 9.28 -17.36
C VAL A 133 -27.19 9.41 -16.53
N HIS A 134 -26.06 9.65 -17.19
CA HIS A 134 -24.81 9.96 -16.52
C HIS A 134 -24.59 11.48 -16.49
N VAL A 135 -24.53 12.05 -15.29
CA VAL A 135 -24.19 13.45 -15.07
C VAL A 135 -22.70 13.50 -14.68
N ALA A 136 -21.87 13.91 -15.63
CA ALA A 136 -20.43 14.02 -15.42
C ALA A 136 -20.07 15.30 -14.62
N ALA A 137 -18.83 15.37 -14.14
CA ALA A 137 -18.34 16.48 -13.32
C ALA A 137 -18.61 17.86 -13.96
N MET A 138 -19.38 18.70 -13.28
CA MET A 138 -19.70 20.07 -13.66
C MET A 138 -20.07 20.90 -12.42
N PRO A 139 -20.19 22.25 -12.51
CA PRO A 139 -20.56 23.07 -11.37
C PRO A 139 -21.84 22.58 -10.69
N LEU A 140 -21.80 22.49 -9.36
CA LEU A 140 -22.86 21.87 -8.54
C LEU A 140 -24.28 22.39 -8.84
N PRO A 141 -24.53 23.71 -9.03
CA PRO A 141 -25.86 24.20 -9.36
C PRO A 141 -26.40 23.69 -10.71
N ALA A 142 -25.53 23.46 -11.69
CA ALA A 142 -25.92 22.92 -12.99
C ALA A 142 -26.28 21.43 -12.88
N ALA A 143 -25.45 20.65 -12.18
CA ALA A 143 -25.72 19.24 -11.91
C ALA A 143 -27.04 19.06 -11.14
N ALA A 144 -27.28 19.88 -10.11
CA ALA A 144 -28.52 19.85 -9.34
C ALA A 144 -29.76 20.14 -10.21
N ALA A 145 -29.72 21.19 -11.04
CA ALA A 145 -30.82 21.52 -11.94
C ALA A 145 -31.12 20.40 -12.94
N LEU A 146 -30.08 19.71 -13.43
CA LEU A 146 -30.22 18.58 -14.34
C LEU A 146 -30.86 17.36 -13.65
N VAL A 147 -30.38 17.00 -12.45
CA VAL A 147 -30.94 15.88 -11.67
C VAL A 147 -32.41 16.15 -11.35
N GLU A 148 -32.75 17.37 -10.91
CA GLU A 148 -34.13 17.76 -10.65
C GLU A 148 -35.01 17.67 -11.90
N HIS A 149 -34.50 18.16 -13.03
CA HIS A 149 -35.23 18.07 -14.30
C HIS A 149 -35.48 16.62 -14.73
N VAL A 150 -34.46 15.76 -14.66
CA VAL A 150 -34.58 14.33 -15.02
C VAL A 150 -35.56 13.63 -14.08
N ARG A 151 -35.51 13.88 -12.77
CA ARG A 151 -36.48 13.30 -11.82
C ARG A 151 -37.92 13.73 -12.09
N ALA A 152 -38.12 14.98 -12.53
CA ALA A 152 -39.45 15.49 -12.86
C ALA A 152 -40.02 14.93 -14.18
N HIS A 153 -39.17 14.70 -15.20
CA HIS A 153 -39.61 14.35 -16.55
C HIS A 153 -39.40 12.88 -16.91
N ALA A 154 -38.56 12.17 -16.17
CA ALA A 154 -38.22 10.76 -16.34
C ALA A 154 -38.03 10.07 -14.98
N PRO A 155 -39.10 9.91 -14.17
CA PRO A 155 -38.99 9.34 -12.83
C PRO A 155 -38.45 7.89 -12.82
N GLY A 156 -38.56 7.17 -13.93
CA GLY A 156 -37.98 5.83 -14.11
C GLY A 156 -36.54 5.80 -14.62
N ALA A 157 -35.88 6.95 -14.80
CA ALA A 157 -34.48 7.01 -15.20
C ALA A 157 -33.55 6.62 -14.05
N LEU A 158 -32.48 5.88 -14.36
CA LEU A 158 -31.37 5.64 -13.44
C LEU A 158 -30.34 6.75 -13.63
N ILE A 159 -30.00 7.48 -12.56
CA ILE A 159 -29.07 8.60 -12.57
C ILE A 159 -27.76 8.19 -11.90
N THR A 160 -26.67 8.28 -12.65
CA THR A 160 -25.31 8.17 -12.11
C THR A 160 -24.67 9.56 -12.06
N LEU A 161 -24.03 9.90 -10.95
CA LEU A 161 -23.44 11.21 -10.71
C LEU A 161 -21.94 11.09 -10.45
N ASP A 162 -21.15 11.79 -11.26
CA ASP A 162 -19.76 12.12 -10.96
C ASP A 162 -19.68 13.57 -10.48
N THR A 163 -18.81 13.87 -9.54
CA THR A 163 -18.76 15.20 -8.90
C THR A 163 -17.54 16.02 -9.32
N HIS A 164 -17.62 17.34 -9.10
CA HIS A 164 -16.66 18.32 -9.59
C HIS A 164 -15.84 18.89 -8.43
N GLU A 165 -14.65 19.42 -8.73
CA GLU A 165 -13.60 19.93 -7.81
C GLU A 165 -14.03 20.95 -6.72
N ASP A 166 -15.29 21.44 -6.70
CA ASP A 166 -15.77 22.41 -5.71
C ASP A 166 -16.57 21.72 -4.61
N TRP A 167 -15.87 21.37 -3.53
CA TRP A 167 -16.37 20.65 -2.35
C TRP A 167 -16.59 21.56 -1.14
N ALA A 168 -16.60 22.88 -1.34
CA ALA A 168 -16.71 23.84 -0.25
C ALA A 168 -18.03 23.64 0.53
N ASP A 169 -19.10 23.27 -0.18
CA ASP A 169 -20.41 22.95 0.39
C ASP A 169 -20.66 21.43 0.36
N ARG A 170 -20.09 20.72 1.34
CA ARG A 170 -20.17 19.25 1.45
C ARG A 170 -21.60 18.76 1.61
N ASP A 171 -22.43 19.52 2.33
CA ASP A 171 -23.83 19.15 2.58
C ASP A 171 -24.64 19.23 1.27
N ALA A 172 -24.46 20.27 0.47
CA ALA A 172 -25.11 20.37 -0.84
C ALA A 172 -24.71 19.24 -1.79
N VAL A 173 -23.45 18.80 -1.77
CA VAL A 173 -23.00 17.65 -2.57
C VAL A 173 -23.65 16.35 -2.09
N MET A 174 -23.71 16.12 -0.77
CA MET A 174 -24.37 14.93 -0.20
C MET A 174 -25.88 14.92 -0.49
N GLU A 175 -26.56 16.07 -0.40
CA GLU A 175 -27.97 16.20 -0.73
C GLU A 175 -28.25 15.87 -2.21
N LEU A 176 -27.38 16.31 -3.12
CA LEU A 176 -27.51 15.98 -4.53
C LEU A 176 -27.24 14.48 -4.79
N ALA A 177 -26.21 13.92 -4.16
CA ALA A 177 -25.87 12.51 -4.26
C ALA A 177 -27.03 11.61 -3.79
N ALA A 178 -27.73 12.00 -2.71
CA ALA A 178 -28.90 11.28 -2.20
C ALA A 178 -30.12 11.29 -3.15
N ARG A 179 -30.16 12.21 -4.12
CA ARG A 179 -31.21 12.26 -5.15
C ARG A 179 -30.88 11.42 -6.40
N CYS A 180 -29.65 10.91 -6.48
CA CYS A 180 -29.16 10.06 -7.58
C CYS A 180 -29.24 8.58 -7.19
N ASP A 181 -29.16 7.68 -8.18
CA ASP A 181 -29.19 6.24 -7.93
C ASP A 181 -27.79 5.68 -7.63
N VAL A 182 -26.76 6.24 -8.26
CA VAL A 182 -25.35 5.87 -8.02
C VAL A 182 -24.48 7.11 -7.96
N PHE A 183 -23.79 7.29 -6.85
CA PHE A 183 -22.77 8.31 -6.65
C PHE A 183 -21.38 7.73 -6.94
N VAL A 184 -20.57 8.38 -7.77
CA VAL A 184 -19.32 7.80 -8.30
C VAL A 184 -18.10 8.69 -8.00
N PRO A 185 -17.73 8.96 -6.73
CA PRO A 185 -16.60 9.81 -6.39
C PRO A 185 -15.25 9.09 -6.62
N SER A 186 -14.17 9.84 -6.80
CA SER A 186 -12.81 9.34 -6.59
C SER A 186 -12.46 9.27 -5.11
N ARG A 187 -11.34 8.62 -4.78
CA ARG A 187 -10.84 8.52 -3.39
C ARG A 187 -10.62 9.90 -2.77
N GLU A 188 -10.00 10.80 -3.50
CA GLU A 188 -9.69 12.16 -3.03
C GLU A 188 -10.98 12.94 -2.73
N GLU A 189 -11.97 12.82 -3.60
CA GLU A 189 -13.27 13.48 -3.45
C GLU A 189 -14.08 12.91 -2.28
N LEU A 190 -14.07 11.58 -2.15
CA LEU A 190 -14.70 10.89 -1.04
C LEU A 190 -14.04 11.27 0.29
N ALA A 191 -12.72 11.36 0.34
CA ALA A 191 -11.98 11.79 1.52
C ALA A 191 -12.27 13.26 1.87
N ALA A 192 -12.38 14.14 0.87
CA ALA A 192 -12.76 15.53 1.06
C ALA A 192 -14.18 15.68 1.63
N LEU A 193 -15.13 14.87 1.15
CA LEU A 193 -16.51 14.84 1.64
C LEU A 193 -16.60 14.26 3.06
N ALA A 194 -15.91 13.17 3.33
CA ALA A 194 -15.94 12.48 4.63
C ALA A 194 -15.09 13.17 5.72
N GLY A 195 -14.06 13.92 5.33
CA GLY A 195 -13.12 14.57 6.25
C GLY A 195 -11.96 13.67 6.70
N PHE A 196 -11.81 12.47 6.13
CA PHE A 196 -10.74 11.51 6.39
C PHE A 196 -10.56 10.59 5.17
N ASP A 197 -9.35 10.05 4.95
CA ASP A 197 -9.05 9.14 3.83
C ASP A 197 -9.14 7.66 4.24
N ASP A 198 -10.38 7.18 4.35
CA ASP A 198 -10.73 5.77 4.51
C ASP A 198 -11.96 5.46 3.63
N PRO A 199 -11.77 4.89 2.42
CA PRO A 199 -12.86 4.66 1.48
C PRO A 199 -13.97 3.75 2.02
N VAL A 200 -13.64 2.74 2.83
CA VAL A 200 -14.64 1.80 3.37
C VAL A 200 -15.53 2.51 4.39
N ARG A 201 -14.91 3.22 5.33
CA ARG A 201 -15.63 4.01 6.35
C ARG A 201 -16.40 5.17 5.71
N ALA A 202 -15.82 5.83 4.72
CA ALA A 202 -16.46 6.96 4.05
C ALA A 202 -17.67 6.50 3.20
N VAL A 203 -17.59 5.35 2.53
CA VAL A 203 -18.77 4.75 1.88
C VAL A 203 -19.86 4.52 2.91
N ALA A 204 -19.56 3.87 4.04
CA ALA A 204 -20.55 3.64 5.10
C ALA A 204 -21.19 4.94 5.62
N LEU A 205 -20.39 5.99 5.82
CA LEU A 205 -20.90 7.31 6.22
C LEU A 205 -21.89 7.89 5.19
N LEU A 206 -21.55 7.85 3.91
CA LEU A 206 -22.43 8.35 2.84
C LEU A 206 -23.72 7.53 2.74
N ARG A 207 -23.65 6.20 2.98
CA ARG A 207 -24.83 5.32 3.08
C ARG A 207 -25.76 5.74 4.21
N GLU A 208 -25.21 5.97 5.40
CA GLU A 208 -25.97 6.43 6.58
C GLU A 208 -26.61 7.79 6.36
N ARG A 209 -26.00 8.64 5.52
CA ARG A 209 -26.52 9.94 5.09
C ARG A 209 -27.57 9.85 3.97
N GLY A 210 -27.94 8.65 3.53
CA GLY A 210 -29.03 8.41 2.60
C GLY A 210 -28.63 8.32 1.12
N VAL A 211 -27.34 8.15 0.79
CA VAL A 211 -26.91 7.95 -0.59
C VAL A 211 -27.23 6.50 -1.05
N PRO A 212 -28.06 6.30 -2.10
CA PRO A 212 -28.59 4.97 -2.47
C PRO A 212 -27.59 3.96 -3.03
N ALA A 213 -26.47 4.40 -3.60
CA ALA A 213 -25.32 3.58 -3.96
C ALA A 213 -24.06 4.44 -4.14
N VAL A 214 -22.90 3.92 -3.74
CA VAL A 214 -21.60 4.60 -3.89
C VAL A 214 -20.64 3.66 -4.63
N VAL A 215 -20.00 4.16 -5.67
CA VAL A 215 -18.92 3.48 -6.39
C VAL A 215 -17.67 4.36 -6.37
N VAL A 216 -16.71 4.02 -5.53
CA VAL A 216 -15.49 4.81 -5.35
C VAL A 216 -14.47 4.40 -6.40
N LYS A 217 -13.95 5.35 -7.17
CA LYS A 217 -12.84 5.14 -8.11
C LYS A 217 -11.52 5.22 -7.31
N LEU A 218 -10.76 4.12 -7.25
CA LEU A 218 -9.51 4.01 -6.49
C LEU A 218 -8.26 4.03 -7.38
N GLY A 219 -8.39 4.43 -8.64
CA GLY A 219 -7.26 4.50 -9.58
C GLY A 219 -6.63 3.13 -9.84
N GLY A 220 -5.33 3.00 -9.60
CA GLY A 220 -4.57 1.76 -9.79
C GLY A 220 -4.97 0.60 -8.86
N ASP A 221 -5.81 0.88 -7.85
CA ASP A 221 -6.34 -0.11 -6.91
C ASP A 221 -7.75 -0.61 -7.32
N GLY A 222 -8.34 -0.04 -8.37
CA GLY A 222 -9.62 -0.46 -8.93
C GLY A 222 -10.79 0.39 -8.45
N ALA A 223 -11.83 -0.23 -7.88
CA ALA A 223 -13.01 0.46 -7.37
C ALA A 223 -13.57 -0.20 -6.10
N LEU A 224 -14.38 0.53 -5.34
CA LEU A 224 -15.10 0.04 -4.16
C LEU A 224 -16.60 0.29 -4.32
N VAL A 225 -17.45 -0.72 -4.12
CA VAL A 225 -18.89 -0.64 -4.36
C VAL A 225 -19.66 -0.83 -3.06
N GLY A 226 -20.52 0.13 -2.70
CA GLY A 226 -21.43 0.03 -1.56
C GLY A 226 -22.88 0.34 -1.96
N ALA A 227 -23.76 -0.65 -1.86
CA ALA A 227 -25.19 -0.56 -2.18
C ALA A 227 -26.07 -1.08 -1.04
N ASP A 228 -27.39 -0.82 -1.09
CA ASP A 228 -28.34 -1.44 -0.17
C ASP A 228 -28.31 -2.97 -0.30
N GLY A 229 -28.46 -3.67 0.82
CA GLY A 229 -28.43 -5.13 0.86
C GLY A 229 -27.02 -5.74 0.83
N MET A 230 -25.96 -4.92 0.75
CA MET A 230 -24.58 -5.38 0.91
C MET A 230 -24.15 -5.27 2.38
N PRO A 231 -23.66 -6.35 3.03
CA PRO A 231 -23.24 -6.31 4.42
C PRO A 231 -21.94 -5.49 4.63
N ALA A 232 -21.14 -5.33 3.58
CA ALA A 232 -19.94 -4.49 3.54
C ALA A 232 -19.67 -4.04 2.08
N PRO A 233 -18.92 -2.95 1.86
CA PRO A 233 -18.49 -2.57 0.52
C PRO A 233 -17.64 -3.65 -0.17
N GLU A 234 -17.88 -3.91 -1.45
CA GLU A 234 -17.14 -4.90 -2.26
C GLU A 234 -16.00 -4.22 -3.03
N ALA A 235 -14.79 -4.76 -2.91
CA ALA A 235 -13.63 -4.32 -3.69
C ALA A 235 -13.65 -4.95 -5.09
N ILE A 236 -13.51 -4.10 -6.11
CA ILE A 236 -13.36 -4.48 -7.50
C ILE A 236 -11.91 -4.23 -7.90
N PRO A 237 -11.10 -5.29 -8.09
CA PRO A 237 -9.67 -5.15 -8.32
C PRO A 237 -9.39 -4.43 -9.63
N ALA A 238 -8.30 -3.66 -9.67
CA ALA A 238 -7.79 -3.06 -10.89
C ALA A 238 -7.47 -4.10 -11.97
N ARG A 239 -7.53 -3.66 -13.23
CA ARG A 239 -7.02 -4.44 -14.36
C ARG A 239 -5.61 -3.97 -14.69
N PRO A 240 -4.64 -4.89 -14.88
CA PRO A 240 -3.31 -4.52 -15.34
C PRO A 240 -3.39 -3.77 -16.68
N ALA A 241 -2.73 -2.62 -16.76
CA ALA A 241 -2.63 -1.82 -17.98
C ALA A 241 -1.25 -1.18 -18.08
N ARG A 242 -0.77 -0.97 -19.31
CA ARG A 242 0.44 -0.18 -19.55
C ARG A 242 0.07 1.29 -19.53
N VAL A 243 0.22 1.95 -18.39
CA VAL A 243 -0.19 3.35 -18.22
C VAL A 243 0.70 4.28 -19.06
N ALA A 244 0.09 4.93 -20.04
CA ALA A 244 0.65 6.03 -20.83
C ALA A 244 0.04 7.38 -20.41
N ASP A 245 -1.27 7.42 -20.17
CA ASP A 245 -2.02 8.64 -19.85
C ASP A 245 -3.22 8.34 -18.94
N THR A 246 -3.26 8.91 -17.74
CA THR A 246 -4.40 8.72 -16.81
C THR A 246 -5.56 9.69 -17.04
N THR A 247 -5.48 10.56 -18.04
CA THR A 247 -6.48 11.60 -18.32
C THR A 247 -7.79 10.97 -18.78
N GLY A 248 -8.89 11.36 -18.13
CA GLY A 248 -10.22 10.84 -18.43
C GLY A 248 -10.43 9.37 -18.06
N ALA A 249 -9.54 8.75 -17.28
CA ALA A 249 -9.74 7.38 -16.78
C ALA A 249 -11.00 7.27 -15.90
N GLY A 250 -11.25 8.27 -15.05
CA GLY A 250 -12.46 8.35 -14.23
C GLY A 250 -13.73 8.54 -15.07
N ASP A 251 -13.70 9.45 -16.04
CA ASP A 251 -14.84 9.68 -16.96
C ASP A 251 -15.15 8.43 -17.81
N THR A 252 -14.09 7.74 -18.26
CA THR A 252 -14.19 6.47 -18.97
C THR A 252 -14.85 5.39 -18.10
N PHE A 253 -14.42 5.28 -16.84
CA PHE A 253 -15.02 4.38 -15.86
C PHE A 253 -16.53 4.66 -15.74
N CYS A 254 -16.89 5.93 -15.55
CA CYS A 254 -18.27 6.37 -15.39
C CYS A 254 -19.14 6.05 -16.62
N GLY A 255 -18.62 6.28 -17.84
CA GLY A 255 -19.33 5.94 -19.08
C GLY A 255 -19.59 4.44 -19.25
N ALA A 256 -18.58 3.62 -18.98
CA ALA A 256 -18.71 2.16 -19.06
C ALA A 256 -19.64 1.60 -17.97
N LEU A 257 -19.57 2.15 -16.74
CA LEU A 257 -20.50 1.85 -15.65
C LEU A 257 -21.95 2.12 -16.06
N ALA A 258 -22.24 3.32 -16.58
CA ALA A 258 -23.57 3.72 -17.01
C ALA A 258 -24.12 2.79 -18.12
N ALA A 259 -23.30 2.46 -19.12
CA ALA A 259 -23.69 1.56 -20.20
C ALA A 259 -23.93 0.10 -19.74
N ALA A 260 -23.15 -0.36 -18.75
CA ALA A 260 -23.34 -1.66 -18.14
C ALA A 260 -24.65 -1.74 -17.35
N LEU A 261 -24.97 -0.71 -16.56
CA LEU A 261 -26.25 -0.60 -15.85
C LEU A 261 -27.43 -0.55 -16.82
N ALA A 262 -27.27 0.15 -17.96
CA ALA A 262 -28.30 0.20 -19.01
C ALA A 262 -28.54 -1.17 -19.69
N SER A 263 -27.57 -2.08 -19.57
CA SER A 263 -27.68 -3.47 -20.03
C SER A 263 -28.27 -4.40 -18.96
N GLY A 264 -28.66 -3.88 -17.79
CA GLY A 264 -29.26 -4.65 -16.70
C GLY A 264 -28.28 -5.39 -15.79
N LEU A 265 -26.97 -5.08 -15.87
CA LEU A 265 -25.98 -5.68 -14.97
C LEU A 265 -26.10 -5.14 -13.54
N SER A 266 -25.68 -5.96 -12.57
CA SER A 266 -25.56 -5.53 -11.19
C SER A 266 -24.48 -4.45 -11.02
N LEU A 267 -24.53 -3.71 -9.92
CA LEU A 267 -23.59 -2.62 -9.67
C LEU A 267 -22.11 -3.10 -9.60
N PRO A 268 -21.76 -4.22 -8.95
CA PRO A 268 -20.40 -4.75 -8.99
C PRO A 268 -19.95 -5.17 -10.40
N GLU A 269 -20.82 -5.81 -11.19
CA GLU A 269 -20.50 -6.18 -12.58
C GLU A 269 -20.32 -4.95 -13.48
N ALA A 270 -21.14 -3.93 -13.27
CA ALA A 270 -21.01 -2.65 -13.95
C ALA A 270 -19.70 -1.96 -13.58
N ALA A 271 -19.32 -1.97 -12.30
CA ALA A 271 -18.04 -1.44 -11.83
C ALA A 271 -16.86 -2.20 -12.43
N ARG A 272 -16.94 -3.54 -12.58
CA ARG A 272 -15.90 -4.34 -13.28
C ARG A 272 -15.70 -3.92 -14.73
N ARG A 273 -16.79 -3.62 -15.46
CA ARG A 273 -16.71 -3.05 -16.83
C ARG A 273 -16.11 -1.64 -16.81
N GLY A 274 -16.44 -0.84 -15.80
CA GLY A 274 -15.83 0.46 -15.53
C GLY A 274 -14.31 0.35 -15.39
N VAL A 275 -13.83 -0.49 -14.48
CA VAL A 275 -12.40 -0.72 -14.23
C VAL A 275 -11.68 -1.20 -15.49
N ALA A 276 -12.24 -2.19 -16.20
CA ALA A 276 -11.61 -2.71 -17.42
C ALA A 276 -11.51 -1.65 -18.52
N THR A 277 -12.57 -0.89 -18.74
CA THR A 277 -12.57 0.13 -19.80
C THR A 277 -11.62 1.27 -19.47
N ALA A 278 -11.55 1.68 -18.20
CA ALA A 278 -10.58 2.67 -17.72
C ALA A 278 -9.14 2.18 -17.91
N ALA A 279 -8.86 0.90 -17.61
CA ALA A 279 -7.56 0.30 -17.83
C ALA A 279 -7.13 0.33 -19.31
N TRP A 280 -8.06 0.16 -20.25
CA TRP A 280 -7.74 0.27 -21.68
C TRP A 280 -7.55 1.72 -22.13
N ALA A 281 -8.29 2.67 -21.55
CA ALA A 281 -8.17 4.08 -21.88
C ALA A 281 -6.80 4.63 -21.50
N VAL A 282 -6.22 4.15 -20.40
CA VAL A 282 -4.92 4.66 -19.95
C VAL A 282 -3.72 4.17 -20.77
N GLU A 283 -3.92 3.30 -21.76
CA GLU A 283 -2.85 2.71 -22.58
C GLU A 283 -2.34 3.63 -23.72
N ASP A 284 -3.08 4.69 -24.05
CA ASP A 284 -2.71 5.69 -25.05
C ASP A 284 -3.15 7.09 -24.62
N TYR A 285 -2.60 8.13 -25.23
CA TYR A 285 -2.82 9.52 -24.85
C TYR A 285 -4.10 10.11 -25.44
N GLY A 286 -4.83 10.83 -24.58
CA GLY A 286 -5.98 11.66 -24.93
C GLY A 286 -7.28 10.89 -25.14
N SER A 287 -8.36 11.64 -25.35
CA SER A 287 -9.73 11.11 -25.36
C SER A 287 -10.06 10.11 -26.46
N LEU A 288 -9.24 10.04 -27.50
CA LEU A 288 -9.41 9.10 -28.61
C LEU A 288 -8.71 7.76 -28.40
N ALA A 289 -8.08 7.50 -27.25
CA ALA A 289 -7.44 6.22 -26.94
C ALA A 289 -8.39 5.03 -27.18
N LEU A 290 -9.66 5.16 -26.80
CA LEU A 290 -10.70 4.14 -27.01
C LEU A 290 -11.37 4.18 -28.39
N ALA A 291 -11.09 5.18 -29.22
CA ALA A 291 -11.77 5.35 -30.49
C ALA A 291 -11.49 4.19 -31.46
N GLY A 292 -10.33 3.53 -31.34
CA GLY A 292 -9.95 2.39 -32.17
C GLY A 292 -10.67 1.07 -31.87
N LEU A 293 -11.23 0.91 -30.66
CA LEU A 293 -11.86 -0.36 -30.25
C LEU A 293 -13.27 -0.47 -30.82
N THR A 294 -13.72 -1.66 -31.22
CA THR A 294 -15.15 -1.90 -31.52
C THR A 294 -15.85 -2.50 -30.29
N PRO A 295 -17.21 -2.50 -30.23
CA PRO A 295 -17.93 -3.22 -29.19
C PRO A 295 -17.58 -4.72 -29.14
N GLU A 296 -17.25 -5.32 -30.29
CA GLU A 296 -16.80 -6.71 -30.37
C GLU A 296 -15.39 -6.88 -29.78
N ASP A 297 -14.48 -5.95 -30.08
CA ASP A 297 -13.14 -5.94 -29.47
C ASP A 297 -13.21 -5.78 -27.95
N ALA A 298 -14.07 -4.89 -27.45
CA ALA A 298 -14.28 -4.71 -26.02
C ALA A 298 -14.79 -5.99 -25.35
N ARG A 299 -15.80 -6.66 -25.93
CA ARG A 299 -16.30 -7.94 -25.41
C ARG A 299 -15.22 -9.02 -25.42
N ARG A 300 -14.49 -9.16 -26.52
CA ARG A 300 -13.40 -10.14 -26.66
C ARG A 300 -12.29 -9.89 -25.65
N ARG A 301 -11.87 -8.64 -25.51
CA ARG A 301 -10.82 -8.21 -24.58
C ARG A 301 -11.23 -8.46 -23.12
N TYR A 302 -12.45 -8.07 -22.75
CA TYR A 302 -12.98 -8.30 -21.41
C TYR A 302 -13.11 -9.78 -21.05
N ALA A 303 -13.55 -10.61 -22.00
CA ALA A 303 -13.62 -12.07 -21.80
C ALA A 303 -12.23 -12.70 -21.62
N ALA A 304 -11.25 -12.29 -22.42
CA ALA A 304 -9.86 -12.76 -22.32
C ALA A 304 -9.21 -12.38 -20.98
N GLU A 305 -9.63 -11.26 -20.40
CA GLU A 305 -9.18 -10.76 -19.09
C GLU A 305 -9.95 -11.43 -17.91
N GLY A 306 -10.71 -12.50 -18.16
CA GLY A 306 -11.44 -13.23 -17.12
C GLY A 306 -12.74 -12.56 -16.67
N GLY A 307 -13.29 -11.63 -17.46
CA GLY A 307 -14.69 -11.22 -17.33
C GLY A 307 -15.60 -12.33 -17.85
N GLU A 308 -16.67 -12.67 -17.12
CA GLU A 308 -17.58 -13.74 -17.55
C GLU A 308 -18.10 -13.51 -18.98
N ALA A 309 -17.98 -14.56 -19.80
CA ALA A 309 -18.60 -14.60 -21.11
C ALA A 309 -20.12 -14.55 -20.95
N ALA A 310 -20.77 -13.70 -21.74
CA ALA A 310 -22.22 -13.56 -21.73
C ALA A 310 -22.92 -14.93 -21.78
N VAL A 311 -23.75 -15.19 -20.78
CA VAL A 311 -24.70 -16.28 -20.72
C VAL A 311 -25.64 -16.18 -21.92
N THR A 312 -25.50 -17.13 -22.86
CA THR A 312 -26.59 -17.53 -23.74
C THR A 312 -27.40 -18.62 -23.03
N GLY A 313 -28.67 -18.35 -22.75
CA GLY A 313 -29.68 -19.37 -22.51
C GLY A 313 -30.21 -19.49 -21.07
N MET A 314 -31.50 -19.21 -20.93
CA MET A 314 -32.38 -19.60 -19.81
C MET A 314 -32.27 -21.10 -19.47
N ASP A 315 -32.24 -21.45 -18.17
CA ASP A 315 -33.39 -22.09 -17.50
C ASP A 315 -33.20 -22.37 -15.98
N ALA A 316 -34.26 -22.03 -15.24
CA ALA A 316 -34.91 -22.65 -14.07
C ALA A 316 -34.13 -23.16 -12.81
N ALA A 317 -34.35 -22.40 -11.72
CA ALA A 317 -34.89 -22.82 -10.40
C ALA A 317 -34.28 -23.98 -9.58
N SER A 318 -33.82 -23.67 -8.34
CA SER A 318 -34.28 -24.33 -7.09
C SER A 318 -33.72 -23.66 -5.81
N GLU A 319 -34.55 -23.64 -4.78
CA GLU A 319 -34.43 -23.04 -3.43
C GLU A 319 -33.39 -23.67 -2.45
N PRO A 320 -33.16 -23.07 -1.25
CA PRO A 320 -31.96 -23.28 -0.42
C PRO A 320 -32.13 -24.35 0.68
N ALA A 321 -31.03 -24.94 1.13
CA ALA A 321 -30.96 -25.71 2.37
C ALA A 321 -29.66 -25.37 3.11
N GLY A 322 -29.81 -25.04 4.40
CA GLY A 322 -28.72 -24.62 5.27
C GLY A 322 -27.84 -25.76 5.77
N ASP A 323 -26.74 -25.38 6.42
CA ASP A 323 -26.31 -26.07 7.62
C ASP A 323 -25.45 -25.16 8.50
N ALA A 324 -25.71 -25.23 9.79
CA ALA A 324 -24.96 -24.52 10.82
C ALA A 324 -23.70 -25.32 11.18
N ALA A 325 -22.56 -24.63 11.32
CA ALA A 325 -21.32 -25.17 11.85
C ALA A 325 -20.79 -24.28 12.98
N PRO A 326 -20.02 -24.84 13.93
CA PRO A 326 -20.02 -24.44 15.34
C PRO A 326 -19.06 -23.30 15.67
N GLY A 327 -19.35 -22.62 16.78
CA GLY A 327 -18.69 -21.40 17.24
C GLY A 327 -17.19 -21.51 17.49
N LEU A 328 -16.47 -20.51 17.02
CA LEU A 328 -15.10 -20.19 17.40
C LEU A 328 -15.10 -19.42 18.74
N PRO A 329 -14.13 -19.67 19.64
CA PRO A 329 -14.01 -18.94 20.89
C PRO A 329 -13.66 -17.47 20.63
N ALA A 330 -14.20 -16.59 21.49
CA ALA A 330 -14.09 -15.15 21.40
C ALA A 330 -12.63 -14.69 21.19
N ALA A 331 -12.38 -14.00 20.07
CA ALA A 331 -11.18 -13.20 19.90
C ALA A 331 -11.20 -12.08 20.95
N VAL A 332 -10.13 -11.99 21.72
CA VAL A 332 -9.85 -10.86 22.60
C VAL A 332 -9.75 -9.62 21.71
N ASN A 333 -10.60 -8.63 21.98
CA ASN A 333 -10.64 -7.36 21.25
C ASN A 333 -9.23 -6.75 21.13
N PRO A 334 -8.74 -6.41 19.92
CA PRO A 334 -7.68 -5.43 19.83
C PRO A 334 -8.25 -4.09 20.26
N VAL A 335 -7.56 -3.44 21.21
CA VAL A 335 -7.89 -2.11 21.68
C VAL A 335 -7.96 -1.16 20.47
N THR A 336 -9.11 -0.52 20.30
CA THR A 336 -9.35 0.57 19.35
C THR A 336 -8.36 1.72 19.61
N SER A 337 -7.63 2.14 18.58
CA SER A 337 -6.52 3.10 18.63
C SER A 337 -6.91 4.57 18.90
N GLU A 338 -8.14 4.85 19.33
CA GLU A 338 -8.58 6.24 19.61
C GLU A 338 -8.30 6.70 21.06
N GLU A 339 -7.76 5.84 21.94
CA GLU A 339 -7.33 6.22 23.30
C GLU A 339 -6.01 5.54 23.75
N ALA A 340 -5.13 5.13 22.81
CA ALA A 340 -3.84 4.54 23.20
C ALA A 340 -2.90 5.64 23.74
N PRO A 341 -2.42 5.54 25.00
CA PRO A 341 -1.59 6.59 25.59
C PRO A 341 -0.27 6.74 24.84
N TYR A 342 0.04 7.97 24.42
CA TYR A 342 1.33 8.37 23.87
C TYR A 342 2.34 8.46 25.03
N ASP A 343 2.86 7.32 25.44
CA ASP A 343 3.62 7.17 26.68
C ASP A 343 4.81 6.22 26.49
N ILE A 344 5.97 6.65 26.99
CA ILE A 344 7.23 5.88 26.94
C ILE A 344 7.08 4.58 27.73
N ASP A 345 6.13 4.54 28.68
CA ASP A 345 5.73 3.33 29.39
C ASP A 345 5.04 2.27 28.49
N VAL A 346 4.54 2.63 27.30
CA VAL A 346 4.12 1.63 26.29
C VAL A 346 5.34 0.82 25.85
N MET A 347 6.46 1.47 25.55
CA MET A 347 7.70 0.79 25.14
C MET A 347 8.19 -0.17 26.24
N ARG A 348 8.18 0.25 27.51
CA ARG A 348 8.53 -0.63 28.63
C ARG A 348 7.63 -1.86 28.73
N ARG A 349 6.31 -1.67 28.59
CA ARG A 349 5.34 -2.78 28.63
C ARG A 349 5.53 -3.73 27.46
N GLU A 350 5.78 -3.22 26.26
CA GLU A 350 6.09 -4.06 25.09
C GLU A 350 7.40 -4.82 25.24
N ILE A 351 8.44 -4.20 25.81
CA ILE A 351 9.69 -4.89 26.15
C ILE A 351 9.43 -6.06 27.10
N ALA A 352 8.59 -5.86 28.12
CA ALA A 352 8.25 -6.90 29.08
C ALA A 352 7.50 -8.10 28.47
N MET A 353 6.81 -7.92 27.35
CA MET A 353 6.10 -9.01 26.64
C MET A 353 7.01 -9.86 25.76
N ILE A 354 8.23 -9.41 25.47
CA ILE A 354 9.11 -10.06 24.49
C ILE A 354 9.33 -11.56 24.76
N PRO A 355 9.56 -12.05 26.00
CA PRO A 355 9.72 -13.48 26.24
C PRO A 355 8.53 -14.31 25.75
N GLU A 356 7.31 -13.82 25.98
CA GLU A 356 6.08 -14.47 25.54
C GLU A 356 5.92 -14.39 24.01
N VAL A 357 6.26 -13.23 23.42
CA VAL A 357 6.27 -13.06 21.96
C VAL A 357 7.21 -14.08 21.31
N ILE A 358 8.42 -14.27 21.84
CA ILE A 358 9.35 -15.27 21.32
C ILE A 358 8.73 -16.68 21.45
N ALA A 359 8.18 -17.03 22.62
CA ALA A 359 7.57 -18.35 22.84
C ALA A 359 6.44 -18.62 21.83
N GLN A 360 5.51 -17.69 21.67
CA GLN A 360 4.37 -17.80 20.76
C GLN A 360 4.81 -18.05 19.31
N HIS A 361 5.87 -17.38 18.84
CA HIS A 361 6.32 -17.51 17.45
C HIS A 361 7.10 -18.81 17.21
N LEU A 362 7.81 -19.33 18.22
CA LEU A 362 8.50 -20.62 18.12
C LEU A 362 7.52 -21.81 18.15
N ASP A 363 6.35 -21.65 18.75
CA ASP A 363 5.28 -22.66 18.74
C ASP A 363 4.64 -22.83 17.34
N ASP A 364 4.80 -21.84 16.45
CA ASP A 364 4.24 -21.82 15.09
C ASP A 364 2.72 -22.11 15.07
N PRO A 365 1.90 -21.28 15.75
CA PRO A 365 0.45 -21.43 15.75
C PRO A 365 -0.07 -21.39 14.30
N GLY A 366 -0.89 -22.36 13.91
CA GLY A 366 -1.38 -22.49 12.53
C GLY A 366 -0.41 -23.15 11.54
N GLY A 367 0.81 -23.49 11.97
CA GLY A 367 1.79 -24.23 11.17
C GLY A 367 2.28 -23.47 9.94
N HIS A 368 2.33 -22.14 10.02
CA HIS A 368 2.68 -21.27 8.90
C HIS A 368 4.18 -21.36 8.57
N VAL A 369 5.05 -21.36 9.57
CA VAL A 369 6.50 -21.51 9.40
C VAL A 369 6.81 -22.86 8.76
N ALA A 370 6.19 -23.94 9.27
CA ALA A 370 6.33 -25.28 8.69
C ALA A 370 5.84 -25.38 7.24
N ARG A 371 4.77 -24.64 6.89
CA ARG A 371 4.22 -24.62 5.53
C ARG A 371 5.17 -23.91 4.56
N VAL A 372 5.68 -22.74 4.93
CA VAL A 372 6.65 -21.99 4.12
C VAL A 372 7.96 -22.79 3.98
N ALA A 373 8.46 -23.40 5.05
CA ALA A 373 9.63 -24.27 5.01
C ALA A 373 9.48 -25.43 3.99
N ARG A 374 8.29 -26.05 3.91
CA ARG A 374 8.00 -27.08 2.90
C ARG A 374 7.98 -26.49 1.50
N ALA A 375 7.31 -25.36 1.30
CA ALA A 375 7.26 -24.68 0.02
C ALA A 375 8.66 -24.30 -0.50
N LEU A 376 9.56 -23.80 0.36
CA LEU A 376 10.96 -23.55 0.00
C LEU A 376 11.68 -24.83 -0.45
N GLY A 377 11.35 -25.98 0.14
CA GLY A 377 11.83 -27.29 -0.29
C GLY A 377 11.26 -27.73 -1.64
N ASP A 378 9.96 -27.57 -1.85
CA ASP A 378 9.25 -27.96 -3.07
C ASP A 378 9.71 -27.13 -4.28
N TRP A 379 9.98 -25.84 -4.08
CA TRP A 379 10.58 -24.95 -5.07
C TRP A 379 12.09 -25.19 -5.27
N GLY A 380 12.68 -26.06 -4.45
CA GLY A 380 14.10 -26.39 -4.53
C GLY A 380 15.01 -25.19 -4.32
N ILE A 381 14.69 -24.29 -3.40
CA ILE A 381 15.45 -23.04 -3.21
C ILE A 381 16.91 -23.33 -2.76
N GLU A 382 17.86 -22.57 -3.31
CA GLU A 382 19.31 -22.64 -3.01
C GLU A 382 19.92 -21.29 -2.57
N HIS A 383 19.18 -20.19 -2.79
CA HIS A 383 19.60 -18.85 -2.40
C HIS A 383 18.43 -18.12 -1.72
N VAL A 384 18.68 -17.45 -0.59
CA VAL A 384 17.69 -16.68 0.16
C VAL A 384 18.15 -15.25 0.31
N PHE A 385 17.28 -14.31 -0.06
CA PHE A 385 17.49 -12.88 0.12
C PHE A 385 16.45 -12.40 1.13
N LEU A 386 16.91 -11.92 2.28
CA LEU A 386 16.07 -11.38 3.35
C LEU A 386 15.99 -9.86 3.14
N VAL A 387 14.82 -9.35 2.75
CA VAL A 387 14.68 -8.00 2.19
C VAL A 387 13.72 -7.16 3.02
N GLY A 388 14.15 -5.97 3.46
CA GLY A 388 13.30 -5.08 4.25
C GLY A 388 13.88 -3.67 4.40
N CYS A 389 13.27 -2.88 5.28
CA CYS A 389 13.70 -1.53 5.66
C CYS A 389 13.74 -1.39 7.18
N GLY A 390 14.68 -0.58 7.71
CA GLY A 390 14.82 -0.34 9.15
C GLY A 390 14.98 -1.64 9.95
N ASP A 391 14.26 -1.77 11.05
CA ASP A 391 14.27 -2.96 11.92
C ASP A 391 13.95 -4.26 11.16
N SER A 392 13.14 -4.20 10.10
CA SER A 392 12.85 -5.38 9.27
C SER A 392 14.06 -5.84 8.45
N HIS A 393 14.91 -4.91 8.01
CA HIS A 393 16.20 -5.26 7.39
C HIS A 393 17.16 -5.85 8.42
N PHE A 394 17.19 -5.29 9.64
CA PHE A 394 18.03 -5.81 10.72
C PHE A 394 17.62 -7.24 11.10
N ALA A 395 16.33 -7.58 11.06
CA ALA A 395 15.86 -8.94 11.31
C ALA A 395 16.40 -9.94 10.26
N GLY A 396 16.51 -9.50 9.01
CA GLY A 396 17.20 -10.27 7.96
C GLY A 396 18.68 -10.46 8.27
N LEU A 397 19.37 -9.40 8.71
CA LEU A 397 20.80 -9.49 9.06
C LEU A 397 21.05 -10.39 10.27
N ALA A 398 20.18 -10.31 11.28
CA ALA A 398 20.23 -11.13 12.50
C ALA A 398 20.17 -12.63 12.19
N THR A 399 19.33 -13.02 11.23
CA THR A 399 19.00 -14.43 10.97
C THR A 399 19.73 -15.04 9.78
N ALA A 400 20.46 -14.24 8.99
CA ALA A 400 21.20 -14.73 7.83
C ALA A 400 22.18 -15.87 8.19
N LEU A 401 22.87 -15.77 9.33
CA LEU A 401 23.78 -16.82 9.81
C LEU A 401 23.03 -18.12 10.15
N ALA A 402 21.84 -18.03 10.76
CA ALA A 402 21.03 -19.22 11.07
C ALA A 402 20.61 -19.96 9.81
N PHE A 403 20.16 -19.23 8.77
CA PHE A 403 19.89 -19.83 7.46
C PHE A 403 21.14 -20.50 6.88
N GLN A 404 22.27 -19.80 6.80
CA GLN A 404 23.50 -20.36 6.24
C GLN A 404 23.96 -21.60 6.98
N ARG A 405 24.05 -21.53 8.32
CA ARG A 405 24.57 -22.60 9.17
C ARG A 405 23.70 -23.85 9.12
N HIS A 406 22.38 -23.68 9.23
CA HIS A 406 21.47 -24.82 9.41
C HIS A 406 20.93 -25.38 8.11
N THR A 407 20.73 -24.55 7.08
CA THR A 407 20.17 -25.02 5.80
C THR A 407 21.27 -25.33 4.78
N GLY A 408 22.44 -24.71 4.95
CA GLY A 408 23.58 -24.69 4.01
C GLY A 408 23.28 -24.10 2.64
N VAL A 409 22.32 -23.17 2.60
CA VAL A 409 22.06 -22.32 1.43
C VAL A 409 22.79 -20.98 1.59
N HIS A 410 22.92 -20.24 0.50
CA HIS A 410 23.40 -18.86 0.59
C HIS A 410 22.25 -17.96 1.05
N ALA A 411 22.35 -17.40 2.26
CA ALA A 411 21.42 -16.40 2.75
C ALA A 411 22.12 -15.06 2.97
N ARG A 412 21.46 -13.95 2.60
CA ARG A 412 21.95 -12.60 2.93
C ARG A 412 20.81 -11.61 3.09
N ALA A 413 21.03 -10.61 3.94
CA ALA A 413 20.14 -9.46 4.06
C ALA A 413 20.46 -8.42 2.99
N VAL A 414 19.43 -7.77 2.45
CA VAL A 414 19.57 -6.69 1.45
C VAL A 414 18.53 -5.61 1.74
N HIS A 415 18.92 -4.34 1.66
CA HIS A 415 17.97 -3.24 1.71
C HIS A 415 16.97 -3.32 0.54
N ALA A 416 15.69 -3.06 0.83
CA ALA A 416 14.63 -3.25 -0.16
C ALA A 416 14.79 -2.44 -1.45
N LEU A 417 15.23 -1.17 -1.32
CA LEU A 417 15.51 -0.34 -2.50
C LEU A 417 16.66 -0.94 -3.32
N ASP A 418 17.76 -1.32 -2.67
CA ASP A 418 18.94 -1.83 -3.38
C ASP A 418 18.65 -3.15 -4.08
N PHE A 419 17.89 -4.01 -3.40
CA PHE A 419 17.38 -5.24 -3.98
C PHE A 419 16.57 -4.95 -5.24
N ALA A 420 15.51 -4.14 -5.10
CA ALA A 420 14.55 -3.87 -6.16
C ALA A 420 15.18 -3.17 -7.36
N ARG A 421 16.18 -2.31 -7.13
CA ARG A 421 16.75 -1.43 -8.18
C ARG A 421 18.06 -1.88 -8.76
N TYR A 422 18.87 -2.67 -8.04
CA TYR A 422 20.21 -2.99 -8.53
C TYR A 422 20.53 -4.48 -8.57
N GLN A 423 19.80 -5.33 -7.83
CA GLN A 423 20.21 -6.71 -7.62
C GLN A 423 19.24 -7.75 -8.20
N VAL A 424 17.94 -7.47 -8.21
CA VAL A 424 16.87 -8.44 -8.53
C VAL A 424 17.05 -9.15 -9.88
N ARG A 425 17.60 -8.47 -10.89
CA ARG A 425 17.83 -9.04 -12.22
C ARG A 425 19.01 -10.00 -12.32
N TYR A 426 19.87 -10.00 -11.29
CA TYR A 426 21.14 -10.73 -11.28
C TYR A 426 21.17 -11.85 -10.24
N LEU A 427 20.05 -12.13 -9.59
CA LEU A 427 20.02 -13.22 -8.62
C LEU A 427 20.22 -14.55 -9.35
N PRO A 428 20.90 -15.51 -8.71
CA PRO A 428 20.98 -16.87 -9.23
C PRO A 428 19.59 -17.50 -9.43
N GLU A 429 19.52 -18.53 -10.25
CA GLU A 429 18.32 -19.37 -10.30
C GLU A 429 17.99 -19.96 -8.92
N ARG A 430 16.73 -20.35 -8.71
CA ARG A 430 16.28 -20.99 -7.45
C ARG A 430 16.49 -20.07 -6.23
N SER A 431 16.29 -18.78 -6.45
CA SER A 431 16.31 -17.75 -5.41
C SER A 431 14.93 -17.55 -4.80
N ALA A 432 14.87 -17.46 -3.48
CA ALA A 432 13.70 -16.96 -2.74
C ALA A 432 14.01 -15.61 -2.11
N VAL A 433 13.02 -14.73 -2.12
CA VAL A 433 13.08 -13.38 -1.59
C VAL A 433 12.06 -13.29 -0.47
N VAL A 434 12.55 -13.29 0.78
CA VAL A 434 11.69 -13.12 1.96
C VAL A 434 11.59 -11.63 2.25
N CYS A 435 10.47 -11.03 1.87
CA CYS A 435 10.17 -9.63 2.06
C CYS A 435 9.61 -9.43 3.48
N VAL A 436 10.43 -8.85 4.36
CA VAL A 436 10.17 -8.67 5.79
C VAL A 436 9.56 -7.30 6.03
N SER A 437 8.33 -7.26 6.55
CA SER A 437 7.68 -6.04 7.04
C SER A 437 6.52 -6.36 7.96
N PHE A 438 6.64 -6.06 9.26
CA PHE A 438 5.56 -6.27 10.22
C PHE A 438 4.24 -5.62 9.77
N SER A 439 4.26 -4.33 9.37
CA SER A 439 3.04 -3.62 8.96
C SER A 439 2.50 -4.05 7.59
N GLY A 440 3.36 -4.57 6.71
CA GLY A 440 3.00 -4.88 5.32
C GLY A 440 2.75 -3.64 4.44
N LYS A 441 3.03 -2.43 4.97
CA LYS A 441 2.75 -1.14 4.31
C LYS A 441 3.99 -0.47 3.71
N VAL A 442 5.20 -0.99 3.99
CA VAL A 442 6.45 -0.34 3.57
C VAL A 442 6.62 -0.44 2.05
N GLY A 443 6.52 0.71 1.37
CA GLY A 443 6.40 0.73 -0.09
C GLY A 443 7.62 0.18 -0.83
N ARG A 444 8.84 0.37 -0.29
CA ARG A 444 10.07 -0.22 -0.86
C ARG A 444 10.10 -1.74 -0.74
N THR A 445 9.58 -2.29 0.35
CA THR A 445 9.52 -3.75 0.54
C THR A 445 8.49 -4.37 -0.41
N THR A 446 7.34 -3.71 -0.59
CA THR A 446 6.34 -4.12 -1.60
C THR A 446 6.91 -4.05 -3.01
N GLU A 447 7.65 -2.99 -3.35
CA GLU A 447 8.34 -2.89 -4.62
C GLU A 447 9.34 -4.05 -4.83
N ALA A 448 10.14 -4.39 -3.82
CA ALA A 448 11.05 -5.52 -3.88
C ALA A 448 10.33 -6.84 -4.17
N ALA A 449 9.16 -7.08 -3.56
CA ALA A 449 8.32 -8.25 -3.83
C ALA A 449 7.82 -8.28 -5.28
N ILE A 450 7.29 -7.15 -5.78
CA ILE A 450 6.83 -7.02 -7.16
C ILE A 450 7.97 -7.31 -8.14
N GLN A 451 9.15 -6.75 -7.91
CA GLN A 451 10.31 -6.98 -8.77
C GLN A 451 10.79 -8.44 -8.68
N ALA A 452 10.83 -9.03 -7.49
CA ALA A 452 11.22 -10.43 -7.32
C ALA A 452 10.36 -11.35 -8.22
N ARG A 453 9.03 -11.19 -8.18
CA ARG A 453 8.11 -11.96 -9.01
C ARG A 453 8.25 -11.64 -10.49
N ARG A 454 8.42 -10.36 -10.86
CA ARG A 454 8.67 -9.94 -12.25
C ARG A 454 9.87 -10.65 -12.87
N PHE A 455 10.92 -10.91 -12.09
CA PHE A 455 12.12 -11.63 -12.53
C PHE A 455 12.10 -13.14 -12.22
N GLY A 456 10.94 -13.69 -11.84
CA GLY A 456 10.73 -15.14 -11.70
C GLY A 456 11.26 -15.76 -10.39
N HIS A 457 11.56 -14.95 -9.38
CA HIS A 457 11.99 -15.42 -8.07
C HIS A 457 10.80 -15.65 -7.15
N LEU A 458 10.88 -16.65 -6.28
CA LEU A 458 9.84 -16.92 -5.28
C LEU A 458 9.82 -15.79 -4.24
N ALA A 459 8.72 -15.05 -4.15
CA ALA A 459 8.54 -13.99 -3.17
C ALA A 459 7.71 -14.47 -1.97
N VAL A 460 8.20 -14.25 -0.75
CA VAL A 460 7.54 -14.62 0.50
C VAL A 460 7.36 -13.39 1.37
N ALA A 461 6.13 -13.02 1.71
CA ALA A 461 5.84 -11.92 2.63
C ALA A 461 5.89 -12.39 4.07
N LEU A 462 6.76 -11.82 4.92
CA LEU A 462 6.65 -11.94 6.38
C LEU A 462 5.97 -10.68 6.91
N THR A 463 4.71 -10.79 7.32
CA THR A 463 3.88 -9.62 7.68
C THR A 463 2.68 -9.95 8.58
N ASN A 464 2.20 -8.98 9.37
CA ASN A 464 0.95 -9.09 10.13
C ASN A 464 -0.29 -8.73 9.29
N ASN A 465 -0.11 -8.20 8.08
CA ASN A 465 -1.20 -7.84 7.19
C ASN A 465 -1.33 -8.85 6.03
N GLU A 466 -2.05 -9.94 6.28
CA GLU A 466 -2.19 -11.06 5.33
C GLU A 466 -2.93 -10.69 4.03
N SER A 467 -3.69 -9.60 4.02
CA SER A 467 -4.39 -9.07 2.85
C SER A 467 -3.85 -7.70 2.41
N GLY A 468 -2.64 -7.35 2.84
CA GLY A 468 -2.01 -6.07 2.52
C GLY A 468 -1.24 -6.09 1.20
N ALA A 469 -0.86 -4.91 0.73
CA ALA A 469 -0.12 -4.74 -0.53
C ALA A 469 1.15 -5.62 -0.61
N LEU A 470 1.90 -5.78 0.49
CA LEU A 470 3.05 -6.68 0.52
C LEU A 470 2.65 -8.16 0.35
N ALA A 471 1.58 -8.60 1.01
CA ALA A 471 1.10 -9.97 0.92
C ALA A 471 0.62 -10.30 -0.50
N GLU A 472 -0.14 -9.40 -1.11
CA GLU A 472 -0.61 -9.53 -2.51
C GLU A 472 0.55 -9.51 -3.52
N ALA A 473 1.62 -8.78 -3.22
CA ALA A 473 2.82 -8.70 -4.03
C ALA A 473 3.71 -9.95 -3.94
N CYS A 474 3.44 -10.90 -3.04
CA CYS A 474 4.22 -12.12 -2.85
C CYS A 474 3.48 -13.38 -3.32
N ASP A 475 4.22 -14.48 -3.52
CA ASP A 475 3.64 -15.79 -3.87
C ASP A 475 3.18 -16.56 -2.63
N LEU A 476 3.83 -16.32 -1.49
CA LEU A 476 3.52 -16.93 -0.19
C LEU A 476 3.44 -15.87 0.89
N VAL A 477 2.61 -16.13 1.91
CA VAL A 477 2.52 -15.31 3.11
C VAL A 477 2.92 -16.14 4.33
N LEU A 478 3.84 -15.58 5.11
CA LEU A 478 4.25 -16.02 6.44
C LEU A 478 3.69 -15.02 7.46
N PRO A 479 2.47 -15.25 7.99
CA PRO A 479 1.87 -14.34 8.95
C PRO A 479 2.67 -14.28 10.25
N ILE A 480 2.76 -13.09 10.80
CA ILE A 480 3.33 -12.82 12.13
C ILE A 480 2.32 -12.03 12.96
N SER A 481 2.09 -12.41 14.22
CA SER A 481 1.12 -11.74 15.08
C SER A 481 1.77 -11.37 16.41
N VAL A 482 2.11 -10.09 16.56
CA VAL A 482 2.69 -9.53 17.79
C VAL A 482 1.69 -8.54 18.40
N PRO A 483 1.29 -8.70 19.68
CA PRO A 483 0.44 -7.72 20.35
C PRO A 483 1.12 -6.35 20.43
N THR A 484 0.43 -5.30 19.98
CA THR A 484 0.87 -3.91 20.10
C THR A 484 0.02 -3.19 21.15
N LEU A 485 0.66 -2.59 22.16
CA LEU A 485 -0.04 -1.97 23.29
C LEU A 485 -0.30 -0.47 23.11
N GLY A 486 0.20 0.09 22.01
CA GLY A 486 0.07 1.51 21.67
C GLY A 486 1.08 1.89 20.61
N PHE A 487 1.46 3.17 20.59
CA PHE A 487 2.46 3.68 19.66
C PHE A 487 3.84 3.80 20.35
N SER A 488 4.74 2.91 19.97
CA SER A 488 6.08 2.77 20.55
C SER A 488 7.10 2.34 19.48
N PRO A 489 8.38 2.69 19.68
CA PRO A 489 9.51 2.09 18.97
C PRO A 489 9.37 0.58 18.79
N GLY A 490 9.60 0.09 17.56
CA GLY A 490 9.55 -1.35 17.27
C GLY A 490 10.57 -2.11 18.12
N THR A 491 10.09 -2.90 19.07
CA THR A 491 10.92 -3.74 19.97
C THR A 491 10.43 -5.19 19.96
N SER A 492 9.20 -5.41 20.41
CA SER A 492 8.52 -6.72 20.37
C SER A 492 8.30 -7.23 18.95
N THR A 493 7.93 -6.34 18.02
CA THR A 493 7.73 -6.67 16.60
C THR A 493 9.03 -7.13 15.94
N TYR A 494 10.16 -6.47 16.24
CA TYR A 494 11.49 -6.87 15.78
C TYR A 494 11.84 -8.29 16.22
N LEU A 495 11.71 -8.58 17.51
CA LEU A 495 12.07 -9.89 18.06
C LEU A 495 11.10 -11.01 17.68
N GLY A 496 9.82 -10.69 17.44
CA GLY A 496 8.90 -11.61 16.79
C GLY A 496 9.39 -12.02 15.40
N MET A 497 9.81 -11.04 14.56
CA MET A 497 10.33 -11.33 13.21
C MET A 497 11.61 -12.18 13.26
N VAL A 498 12.54 -11.87 14.16
CA VAL A 498 13.77 -12.67 14.35
C VAL A 498 13.44 -14.10 14.76
N ALA A 499 12.58 -14.30 15.77
CA ALA A 499 12.18 -15.63 16.23
C ALA A 499 11.50 -16.46 15.12
N THR A 500 10.61 -15.83 14.35
CA THR A 500 9.95 -16.49 13.21
C THR A 500 10.94 -16.90 12.11
N LEU A 501 11.90 -16.04 11.78
CA LEU A 501 12.91 -16.32 10.75
C LEU A 501 13.92 -17.39 11.20
N ASP A 502 14.31 -17.41 12.48
CA ASP A 502 15.17 -18.46 13.04
C ASP A 502 14.46 -19.83 13.04
N ASP A 503 13.18 -19.88 13.42
CA ASP A 503 12.38 -21.11 13.34
C ASP A 503 12.19 -21.55 11.88
N LEU A 504 12.01 -20.61 10.94
CA LEU A 504 11.97 -20.92 9.51
C LEU A 504 13.27 -21.57 9.03
N ALA A 505 14.42 -21.03 9.42
CA ALA A 505 15.72 -21.61 9.07
C ALA A 505 15.85 -23.06 9.57
N LEU A 506 15.47 -23.34 10.82
CA LEU A 506 15.55 -24.68 11.41
C LEU A 506 14.54 -25.66 10.82
N ARG A 507 13.28 -25.24 10.60
CA ARG A 507 12.28 -26.11 9.97
C ARG A 507 12.66 -26.45 8.53
N TRP A 508 13.16 -25.47 7.79
CA TRP A 508 13.60 -25.70 6.41
C TRP A 508 14.86 -26.57 6.35
N ALA A 509 15.80 -26.40 7.27
CA ALA A 509 16.93 -27.33 7.42
C ALA A 509 16.47 -28.79 7.65
N GLY A 510 15.40 -28.98 8.44
CA GLY A 510 14.74 -30.28 8.60
C GLY A 510 14.13 -30.83 7.30
N VAL A 511 13.46 -29.98 6.51
CA VAL A 511 12.96 -30.34 5.16
C VAL A 511 14.12 -30.79 4.25
N ARG A 512 15.29 -30.16 4.40
CA ARG A 512 16.54 -30.51 3.71
C ARG A 512 17.28 -31.71 4.35
N ARG A 513 16.67 -32.42 5.30
CA ARG A 513 17.21 -33.60 6.00
C ARG A 513 18.52 -33.33 6.74
N ARG A 514 18.73 -32.11 7.22
CA ARG A 514 19.84 -31.78 8.12
C ARG A 514 19.42 -31.96 9.57
N ASP A 515 20.37 -32.34 10.41
CA ASP A 515 20.13 -32.46 11.85
C ASP A 515 20.04 -31.07 12.48
N THR A 516 18.89 -30.81 13.12
CA THR A 516 18.59 -29.55 13.82
C THR A 516 18.25 -29.79 15.28
N THR A 517 18.48 -31.00 15.80
CA THR A 517 17.99 -31.41 17.12
C THR A 517 18.53 -30.52 18.23
N GLU A 518 19.84 -30.31 18.26
CA GLU A 518 20.51 -29.46 19.24
C GLU A 518 20.12 -27.98 19.08
N ALA A 519 20.17 -27.45 17.86
CA ALA A 519 19.82 -26.05 17.58
C ALA A 519 18.37 -25.72 17.93
N ARG A 520 17.42 -26.60 17.61
CA ARG A 520 16.00 -26.45 18.02
C ARG A 520 15.83 -26.57 19.52
N ALA A 521 16.59 -27.43 20.19
CA ALA A 521 16.56 -27.53 21.64
C ALA A 521 17.05 -26.24 22.29
N ALA A 522 18.14 -25.66 21.78
CA ALA A 522 18.67 -24.39 22.25
C ALA A 522 17.71 -23.23 21.99
N LEU A 523 17.19 -23.07 20.77
CA LEU A 523 16.25 -22.00 20.42
C LEU A 523 14.98 -22.03 21.28
N ARG A 524 14.46 -23.21 21.63
CA ARG A 524 13.33 -23.36 22.56
C ARG A 524 13.61 -22.83 23.98
N THR A 525 14.86 -22.68 24.38
CA THR A 525 15.20 -22.06 25.68
C THR A 525 15.21 -20.54 25.64
N ALA A 526 15.17 -19.93 24.44
CA ALA A 526 15.29 -18.48 24.26
C ALA A 526 14.27 -17.67 25.08
N PRO A 527 12.98 -18.04 25.23
CA PRO A 527 12.04 -17.30 26.07
C PRO A 527 12.51 -17.13 27.52
N GLY A 528 12.96 -18.23 28.15
CA GLY A 528 13.45 -18.19 29.54
C GLY A 528 14.77 -17.44 29.70
N LEU A 529 15.65 -17.51 28.68
CA LEU A 529 16.88 -16.72 28.64
C LEU A 529 16.60 -15.23 28.43
N ALA A 530 15.59 -14.89 27.63
CA ALA A 530 15.15 -13.51 27.41
C ALA A 530 14.58 -12.89 28.69
N GLU A 531 13.73 -13.64 29.42
CA GLU A 531 13.21 -13.20 30.71
C GLU A 531 14.34 -12.91 31.72
N ARG A 532 15.33 -13.81 31.80
CA ARG A 532 16.50 -13.63 32.66
C ARG A 532 17.32 -12.41 32.25
N THR A 533 17.58 -12.25 30.95
CA THR A 533 18.35 -11.13 30.40
C THR A 533 17.66 -9.80 30.73
N LEU A 534 16.34 -9.68 30.55
CA LEU A 534 15.60 -8.47 30.91
C LEU A 534 15.71 -8.15 32.40
N ARG A 535 15.53 -9.17 33.27
CA ARG A 535 15.62 -9.00 34.72
C ARG A 535 17.00 -8.54 35.17
N GLU A 536 18.06 -9.11 34.60
CA GLU A 536 19.44 -8.77 34.96
C GLU A 536 19.89 -7.40 34.45
N ASN A 537 19.22 -6.86 33.42
CA ASN A 537 19.52 -5.55 32.84
C ASN A 537 18.70 -4.39 33.39
N ALA A 538 17.73 -4.61 34.28
CA ALA A 538 16.89 -3.54 34.82
C ALA A 538 17.69 -2.37 35.46
N GLY A 539 18.82 -2.69 36.13
CA GLY A 539 19.74 -1.68 36.68
C GLY A 539 20.85 -1.26 35.70
N PRO A 540 21.59 -2.20 35.09
CA PRO A 540 22.65 -1.88 34.15
C PRO A 540 22.23 -1.01 32.97
N ALA A 541 21.02 -1.20 32.42
CA ALA A 541 20.53 -0.41 31.29
C ALA A 541 20.25 1.05 31.68
N ASP A 542 19.68 1.32 32.88
CA ASP A 542 19.53 2.68 33.40
C ASP A 542 20.90 3.36 33.61
N LYS A 543 21.88 2.62 34.15
CA LYS A 543 23.25 3.14 34.30
C LYS A 543 23.87 3.49 32.96
N ALA A 544 23.73 2.62 31.96
CA ALA A 544 24.19 2.88 30.60
C ALA A 544 23.50 4.13 30.03
N ALA A 545 22.17 4.22 30.13
CA ALA A 545 21.41 5.38 29.65
C ALA A 545 21.87 6.70 30.26
N ARG A 546 22.20 6.75 31.56
CA ARG A 546 22.73 7.97 32.20
C ARG A 546 24.07 8.42 31.64
N VAL A 547 24.97 7.47 31.35
CA VAL A 547 26.26 7.77 30.69
C VAL A 547 26.02 8.30 29.27
N LEU A 548 25.12 7.65 28.54
CA LEU A 548 24.79 8.01 27.16
C LEU A 548 24.12 9.38 27.05
N ALA A 549 23.29 9.77 28.02
CA ALA A 549 22.55 11.04 28.01
C ALA A 549 23.44 12.30 27.99
N GLU A 550 24.72 12.17 28.38
CA GLU A 550 25.68 13.27 28.41
C GLU A 550 26.36 13.51 27.05
N HIS A 551 26.02 12.70 26.02
CA HIS A 551 26.74 12.67 24.75
C HIS A 551 25.80 12.79 23.55
N GLU A 552 26.20 13.60 22.58
CA GLU A 552 25.43 13.82 21.34
C GLU A 552 25.64 12.71 20.31
N TRP A 553 26.81 12.08 20.31
CA TRP A 553 27.22 10.98 19.43
C TRP A 553 27.47 9.72 20.26
N ILE A 554 26.76 8.64 19.93
CA ILE A 554 26.93 7.34 20.57
C ILE A 554 27.21 6.26 19.51
N THR A 555 28.37 5.61 19.59
CA THR A 555 28.76 4.54 18.67
C THR A 555 28.32 3.18 19.20
N PHE A 556 27.77 2.33 18.32
CA PHE A 556 27.39 0.94 18.55
C PHE A 556 28.18 0.02 17.64
N LEU A 557 28.89 -0.94 18.23
CA LEU A 557 29.75 -1.88 17.54
C LEU A 557 29.19 -3.30 17.64
N GLY A 558 29.25 -4.03 16.55
CA GLY A 558 28.88 -5.44 16.51
C GLY A 558 29.46 -6.14 15.28
N ALA A 559 29.51 -7.46 15.32
CA ALA A 559 29.98 -8.29 14.21
C ALA A 559 29.07 -9.50 14.00
N GLY A 560 29.13 -10.07 12.79
CA GLY A 560 28.31 -11.23 12.42
C GLY A 560 26.82 -10.95 12.62
N PRO A 561 26.06 -11.87 13.25
CA PRO A 561 24.64 -11.64 13.48
C PRO A 561 24.41 -10.44 14.41
N ASN A 562 25.34 -10.08 15.30
CA ASN A 562 25.18 -8.97 16.24
C ASN A 562 25.55 -7.60 15.66
N GLU A 563 26.02 -7.53 14.42
CA GLU A 563 26.01 -6.26 13.69
C GLU A 563 24.57 -5.75 13.54
N SER A 564 23.58 -6.67 13.40
CA SER A 564 22.16 -6.31 13.44
C SER A 564 21.73 -5.72 14.78
N SER A 565 22.22 -6.27 15.90
CA SER A 565 21.90 -5.78 17.24
C SER A 565 22.51 -4.40 17.48
N ALA A 566 23.74 -4.15 17.03
CA ALA A 566 24.35 -2.82 17.07
C ALA A 566 23.55 -1.79 16.25
N LYS A 567 23.14 -2.14 15.02
CA LYS A 567 22.26 -1.31 14.18
C LYS A 567 20.90 -1.05 14.83
N PHE A 568 20.30 -2.08 15.42
CA PHE A 568 19.04 -1.97 16.16
C PHE A 568 19.16 -1.04 17.36
N GLY A 569 20.21 -1.18 18.18
CA GLY A 569 20.47 -0.32 19.34
C GLY A 569 20.65 1.14 18.95
N ALA A 570 21.45 1.41 17.92
CA ALA A 570 21.59 2.76 17.37
C ALA A 570 20.25 3.32 16.88
N ALA A 571 19.45 2.51 16.18
CA ALA A 571 18.14 2.94 15.68
C ALA A 571 17.16 3.33 16.79
N LYS A 572 17.19 2.63 17.94
CA LYS A 572 16.34 2.97 19.09
C LYS A 572 16.68 4.35 19.69
N LEU A 573 17.84 4.92 19.40
CA LEU A 573 18.19 6.28 19.86
C LEU A 573 17.49 7.38 19.05
N PHE A 574 17.15 7.13 17.78
CA PHE A 574 16.50 8.14 16.94
C PHE A 574 15.03 8.33 17.30
N GLU A 575 14.35 7.24 17.67
CA GLU A 575 12.89 7.20 17.76
C GLU A 575 12.37 7.94 19.02
N GLY A 576 12.77 7.47 20.20
CA GLY A 576 12.36 8.07 21.48
C GLY A 576 13.33 9.17 21.96
N PRO A 577 14.61 8.83 22.21
CA PRO A 577 15.59 9.77 22.77
C PRO A 577 15.92 10.97 21.87
N GLN A 578 15.83 10.80 20.53
CA GLN A 578 16.29 11.77 19.52
C GLN A 578 17.79 12.10 19.63
N LEU A 579 18.62 11.08 19.85
CA LEU A 579 20.08 11.18 19.85
C LEU A 579 20.68 10.55 18.61
N VAL A 580 21.93 10.91 18.29
CA VAL A 580 22.65 10.35 17.14
C VAL A 580 23.30 9.03 17.54
N GLY A 581 22.65 7.93 17.17
CA GLY A 581 23.25 6.59 17.22
C GLY A 581 23.99 6.29 15.92
N VAL A 582 25.29 5.98 15.98
CA VAL A 582 26.07 5.52 14.84
C VAL A 582 26.36 4.04 15.03
N SER A 583 26.10 3.22 14.01
CA SER A 583 26.38 1.78 14.07
C SER A 583 27.43 1.41 13.04
N THR A 584 28.48 0.73 13.49
CA THR A 584 29.61 0.35 12.66
C THR A 584 30.02 -1.09 12.94
N ASN A 585 30.50 -1.77 11.90
CA ASN A 585 31.05 -3.11 12.08
C ASN A 585 32.24 -3.03 13.03
N LEU A 586 32.36 -4.01 13.93
CA LEU A 586 33.39 -4.04 14.97
C LEU A 586 34.82 -3.87 14.41
N GLU A 587 35.11 -4.47 13.26
CA GLU A 587 36.42 -4.33 12.61
C GLU A 587 36.59 -2.95 11.98
N GLU A 588 35.59 -2.47 11.26
CA GLU A 588 35.65 -1.18 10.56
C GLU A 588 35.82 0.00 11.52
N TRP A 589 35.34 -0.10 12.77
CA TRP A 589 35.64 0.91 13.77
C TRP A 589 37.15 1.11 13.95
N ALA A 590 37.95 0.05 13.95
CA ALA A 590 39.41 0.16 14.08
C ALA A 590 40.06 0.85 12.87
N HIS A 591 39.44 0.76 11.68
CA HIS A 591 39.95 1.35 10.44
C HIS A 591 39.42 2.76 10.17
N GLU A 592 38.32 3.16 10.80
CA GLU A 592 37.61 4.40 10.51
C GLU A 592 37.32 5.22 11.78
N GLU A 593 36.37 4.77 12.61
CA GLU A 593 35.85 5.55 13.73
C GLU A 593 36.82 5.68 14.92
N TYR A 594 37.83 4.82 15.01
CA TYR A 594 38.90 4.89 16.01
C TYR A 594 39.54 6.29 16.04
N PHE A 595 39.78 6.90 14.86
CA PHE A 595 40.46 8.18 14.74
C PHE A 595 39.67 9.37 15.29
N VAL A 596 38.36 9.22 15.46
CA VAL A 596 37.46 10.25 16.00
C VAL A 596 36.91 9.89 17.39
N THR A 597 37.17 8.67 17.86
CA THR A 597 36.77 8.23 19.20
C THR A 597 37.74 8.83 20.22
N GLY A 598 37.21 9.62 21.15
CA GLY A 598 38.00 10.37 22.12
C GLY A 598 37.84 9.90 23.55
N GLN A 599 38.62 10.52 24.44
CA GLN A 599 38.51 10.30 25.87
C GLN A 599 37.10 10.64 26.37
N GLY A 600 36.49 9.73 27.11
CA GLY A 600 35.14 9.87 27.68
C GLY A 600 34.00 9.51 26.72
N THR A 601 34.24 9.42 25.41
CA THR A 601 33.20 9.08 24.42
C THR A 601 32.62 7.69 24.69
N PRO A 602 31.29 7.52 24.76
CA PRO A 602 30.70 6.21 25.00
C PRO A 602 30.74 5.34 23.75
N VAL A 603 31.14 4.08 23.92
CA VAL A 603 31.13 3.06 22.88
C VAL A 603 30.36 1.84 23.39
N VAL A 604 29.24 1.54 22.74
CA VAL A 604 28.41 0.37 23.03
C VAL A 604 28.92 -0.82 22.21
N LEU A 605 29.58 -1.77 22.85
CA LEU A 605 30.14 -2.97 22.23
C LEU A 605 29.22 -4.17 22.44
N VAL A 606 28.60 -4.65 21.37
CA VAL A 606 27.75 -5.86 21.38
C VAL A 606 28.60 -7.09 21.05
N ALA A 607 28.94 -7.85 22.09
CA ALA A 607 29.93 -8.92 22.03
C ALA A 607 29.49 -10.17 22.83
N PRO A 608 28.39 -10.84 22.44
CA PRO A 608 28.08 -12.15 22.98
C PRO A 608 29.17 -13.18 22.59
N SER A 609 29.22 -14.28 23.34
CA SER A 609 30.07 -15.44 23.03
C SER A 609 29.82 -15.95 21.61
N GLY A 610 30.89 -16.19 20.86
CA GLY A 610 30.81 -16.54 19.46
C GLY A 610 32.14 -16.33 18.73
N ALA A 611 32.10 -16.40 17.41
CA ALA A 611 33.26 -16.26 16.54
C ALA A 611 33.93 -14.89 16.61
N GLY A 612 33.20 -13.83 17.00
CA GLY A 612 33.74 -12.48 17.14
C GLY A 612 34.26 -12.11 18.53
N ALA A 613 34.20 -13.01 19.51
CA ALA A 613 34.41 -12.68 20.93
C ALA A 613 35.87 -12.29 21.26
N ASP A 614 36.85 -12.93 20.64
CA ASP A 614 38.27 -12.61 20.80
C ASP A 614 38.59 -11.22 20.25
N ARG A 615 38.11 -10.93 19.04
CA ARG A 615 38.30 -9.63 18.41
C ARG A 615 37.57 -8.52 19.15
N ALA A 616 36.37 -8.78 19.67
CA ALA A 616 35.68 -7.84 20.54
C ALA A 616 36.46 -7.54 21.82
N ALA A 617 37.16 -8.53 22.39
CA ALA A 617 38.03 -8.29 23.53
C ALA A 617 39.22 -7.38 23.16
N GLU A 618 39.83 -7.56 21.99
CA GLU A 618 40.89 -6.67 21.48
C GLU A 618 40.37 -5.24 21.29
N ILE A 619 39.20 -5.07 20.67
CA ILE A 619 38.58 -3.75 20.52
C ILE A 619 38.25 -3.11 21.88
N LEU A 620 37.81 -3.90 22.86
CA LEU A 620 37.59 -3.40 24.22
C LEU A 620 38.89 -2.87 24.86
N ASP A 621 40.03 -3.52 24.61
CA ASP A 621 41.33 -3.04 25.09
C ASP A 621 41.70 -1.70 24.45
N GLU A 622 41.45 -1.55 23.16
CA GLU A 622 41.72 -0.28 22.45
C GLU A 622 40.79 0.84 22.92
N ILE A 623 39.50 0.57 23.12
CA ILE A 623 38.55 1.52 23.72
C ILE A 623 39.04 1.97 25.11
N GLY A 624 39.53 1.02 25.91
CA GLY A 624 40.13 1.32 27.21
C GLY A 624 41.42 2.13 27.12
N PHE A 625 42.29 1.81 26.15
CA PHE A 625 43.57 2.49 25.92
C PHE A 625 43.40 3.97 25.56
N ILE A 626 42.45 4.29 24.67
CA ILE A 626 42.16 5.68 24.28
C ILE A 626 41.38 6.46 25.36
N GLY A 627 40.94 5.78 26.43
CA GLY A 627 40.18 6.38 27.51
C GLY A 627 38.72 6.67 27.17
N ALA A 628 38.16 6.00 26.16
CA ALA A 628 36.73 6.02 25.87
C ALA A 628 35.95 5.24 26.94
N HIS A 629 34.62 5.38 26.96
CA HIS A 629 33.75 4.78 27.98
C HIS A 629 33.04 3.52 27.44
N PRO A 630 33.54 2.31 27.72
CA PRO A 630 32.93 1.09 27.21
C PRO A 630 31.62 0.75 27.93
N ILE A 631 30.59 0.46 27.13
CA ILE A 631 29.34 -0.17 27.54
C ILE A 631 29.26 -1.51 26.81
N VAL A 632 29.30 -2.64 27.52
CA VAL A 632 29.47 -3.95 26.90
C VAL A 632 28.22 -4.80 27.06
N VAL A 633 27.64 -5.25 25.95
CA VAL A 633 26.53 -6.21 25.92
C VAL A 633 27.12 -7.61 25.67
N SER A 634 27.14 -8.47 26.68
CA SER A 634 27.77 -9.80 26.59
C SER A 634 27.30 -10.74 27.70
N ASP A 635 27.30 -12.05 27.44
CA ASP A 635 27.15 -13.10 28.44
C ASP A 635 28.42 -13.31 29.29
N ALA A 636 29.58 -12.85 28.81
CA ALA A 636 30.82 -12.84 29.56
C ALA A 636 31.01 -11.50 30.29
N VAL A 637 31.61 -11.55 31.48
CA VAL A 637 32.00 -10.34 32.21
C VAL A 637 33.18 -9.67 31.50
N PRO A 638 33.12 -8.36 31.18
CA PRO A 638 34.22 -7.65 30.54
C PRO A 638 35.50 -7.70 31.37
N ARG A 639 36.64 -7.87 30.70
CA ARG A 639 37.97 -7.91 31.35
C ARG A 639 38.48 -6.55 31.82
N LEU A 640 37.92 -5.47 31.31
CA LEU A 640 38.22 -4.09 31.67
C LEU A 640 37.01 -3.42 32.35
N PRO A 641 37.21 -2.38 33.17
CA PRO A 641 36.12 -1.60 33.74
C PRO A 641 35.19 -1.05 32.64
N ALA A 642 33.92 -1.46 32.68
CA ALA A 642 32.88 -1.07 31.73
C ALA A 642 31.50 -1.07 32.39
N VAL A 643 30.51 -0.44 31.77
CA VAL A 643 29.11 -0.72 32.09
C VAL A 643 28.72 -2.03 31.40
N HIS A 644 28.60 -3.10 32.17
CA HIS A 644 28.25 -4.43 31.65
C HIS A 644 26.73 -4.63 31.62
N LEU A 645 26.21 -4.95 30.44
CA LEU A 645 24.83 -5.33 30.16
C LEU A 645 24.79 -6.87 29.94
N PRO A 646 24.51 -7.66 30.99
CA PRO A 646 24.68 -9.11 30.94
C PRO A 646 23.65 -9.81 30.02
N LEU A 647 24.08 -10.80 29.26
CA LEU A 647 23.19 -11.71 28.53
C LEU A 647 23.12 -13.06 29.25
N ALA A 648 21.94 -13.68 29.26
CA ALA A 648 21.82 -15.04 29.78
C ALA A 648 22.54 -16.03 28.84
N ALA A 649 23.56 -16.73 29.34
CA ALA A 649 24.33 -17.71 28.57
C ALA A 649 23.49 -18.94 28.17
N GLY A 650 23.93 -19.62 27.10
CA GLY A 650 23.38 -20.91 26.66
C GLY A 650 22.67 -20.88 25.30
N LEU A 651 22.64 -19.72 24.64
CA LEU A 651 22.10 -19.58 23.30
C LEU A 651 23.25 -19.53 22.27
N PRO A 652 23.23 -20.34 21.20
CA PRO A 652 24.21 -20.26 20.12
C PRO A 652 24.29 -18.88 19.47
N GLU A 653 25.46 -18.53 18.93
CA GLU A 653 25.75 -17.21 18.35
C GLU A 653 24.75 -16.79 17.28
N GLU A 654 24.31 -17.69 16.41
CA GLU A 654 23.34 -17.36 15.36
C GLU A 654 21.97 -16.89 15.90
N PHE A 655 21.65 -17.22 17.16
CA PHE A 655 20.40 -16.82 17.83
C PHE A 655 20.63 -15.74 18.89
N SER A 656 21.89 -15.34 19.14
CA SER A 656 22.20 -14.32 20.15
C SER A 656 21.51 -12.96 19.93
N PRO A 657 21.13 -12.53 18.71
CA PRO A 657 20.36 -11.29 18.53
C PRO A 657 19.03 -11.26 19.29
N LEU A 658 18.43 -12.44 19.58
CA LEU A 658 17.22 -12.55 20.40
C LEU A 658 17.42 -12.04 21.83
N LEU A 659 18.65 -12.14 22.35
CA LEU A 659 19.02 -11.67 23.69
C LEU A 659 19.68 -10.31 23.65
N ALA A 660 20.59 -10.07 22.70
CA ALA A 660 21.37 -8.84 22.63
C ALA A 660 20.52 -7.59 22.38
N ALA A 661 19.38 -7.71 21.70
CA ALA A 661 18.47 -6.59 21.46
C ALA A 661 17.68 -6.15 22.73
N LEU A 662 17.59 -7.01 23.75
CA LEU A 662 16.83 -6.74 24.98
C LEU A 662 17.42 -5.59 25.81
N PRO A 663 18.71 -5.63 26.23
CA PRO A 663 19.31 -4.52 26.95
C PRO A 663 19.37 -3.24 26.12
N LEU A 664 19.51 -3.35 24.80
CA LEU A 664 19.50 -2.20 23.89
C LEU A 664 18.12 -1.53 23.81
N SER A 665 17.05 -2.32 23.86
CA SER A 665 15.67 -1.80 23.97
C SER A 665 15.47 -1.08 25.31
N LEU A 666 15.98 -1.64 26.41
CA LEU A 666 15.94 -1.01 27.74
C LEU A 666 16.76 0.29 27.78
N ILE A 667 17.92 0.35 27.12
CA ILE A 667 18.69 1.60 26.96
C ILE A 667 17.84 2.65 26.26
N GLY A 668 17.20 2.33 25.12
CA GLY A 668 16.35 3.27 24.39
C GLY A 668 15.22 3.83 25.26
N PHE A 669 14.58 2.96 26.06
CA PHE A 669 13.55 3.35 27.03
C PHE A 669 14.10 4.28 28.12
N HIS A 670 15.13 3.85 28.87
CA HIS A 670 15.67 4.63 29.98
C HIS A 670 16.32 5.94 29.52
N LEU A 671 16.92 5.97 28.33
CA LEU A 671 17.48 7.19 27.78
C LEU A 671 16.39 8.22 27.45
N ALA A 672 15.27 7.76 26.91
CA ALA A 672 14.10 8.62 26.72
C ALA A 672 13.56 9.14 28.05
N GLU A 673 13.48 8.31 29.10
CA GLU A 673 13.10 8.75 30.45
C GLU A 673 14.05 9.81 31.02
N VAL A 674 15.37 9.55 30.97
CA VAL A 674 16.40 10.45 31.49
C VAL A 674 16.34 11.81 30.79
N LEU A 675 16.04 11.83 29.49
CA LEU A 675 15.91 13.05 28.69
C LEU A 675 14.51 13.69 28.76
N GLY A 676 13.57 13.13 29.53
CA GLY A 676 12.20 13.63 29.67
C GLY A 676 11.35 13.52 28.39
N LYS A 677 11.66 12.57 27.51
CA LYS A 677 10.95 12.29 26.26
C LYS A 677 9.75 11.36 26.51
N LYS A 678 8.67 11.53 25.73
CA LYS A 678 7.40 10.83 25.95
C LYS A 678 7.06 9.72 24.94
N SER A 679 7.58 9.74 23.72
CA SER A 679 7.49 8.66 22.70
C SER A 679 8.27 9.12 21.45
N TYR A 680 7.91 8.65 20.26
CA TYR A 680 8.27 9.23 18.97
C TYR A 680 7.97 10.73 18.93
N ASN A 681 9.00 11.50 18.71
CA ASN A 681 8.91 12.96 18.70
C ASN A 681 8.94 13.46 17.25
N PHE A 682 7.75 13.61 16.66
CA PHE A 682 7.58 14.36 15.42
C PHE A 682 7.33 15.84 15.75
N PRO A 683 7.81 16.80 14.93
CA PRO A 683 7.60 18.22 15.18
C PRO A 683 6.13 18.65 15.04
N SER A 684 5.31 17.86 14.34
CA SER A 684 3.86 18.01 14.24
C SER A 684 3.19 16.73 13.76
N GLU A 685 1.87 16.63 13.91
CA GLU A 685 1.08 15.52 13.36
C GLU A 685 1.15 15.48 11.82
N ALA A 686 1.22 16.64 11.16
CA ALA A 686 1.42 16.70 9.72
C ALA A 686 2.79 16.14 9.29
N ALA A 687 3.85 16.42 10.04
CA ALA A 687 5.17 15.85 9.77
C ALA A 687 5.21 14.34 10.00
N ARG A 688 4.47 13.86 11.02
CA ARG A 688 4.26 12.42 11.26
C ARG A 688 3.57 11.78 10.06
N THR A 689 2.45 12.34 9.60
CA THR A 689 1.70 11.85 8.43
C THR A 689 2.56 11.84 7.17
N GLU A 690 3.21 12.97 6.83
CA GLU A 690 4.08 13.07 5.64
C GLU A 690 5.23 12.05 5.66
N HIS A 691 5.84 11.83 6.84
CA HIS A 691 6.87 10.81 7.01
C HIS A 691 6.32 9.41 6.71
N TYR A 692 5.17 9.07 7.30
CA TYR A 692 4.54 7.76 7.09
C TYR A 692 4.05 7.57 5.65
N ASP A 693 3.51 8.60 5.02
CA ASP A 693 3.10 8.57 3.62
C ASP A 693 4.30 8.34 2.71
N THR A 694 5.45 8.96 3.01
CA THR A 694 6.70 8.76 2.26
C THR A 694 7.18 7.32 2.35
N ILE A 695 7.21 6.71 3.54
CA ILE A 695 7.69 5.33 3.69
C ILE A 695 6.69 4.29 3.16
N HIS A 696 5.39 4.61 3.14
CA HIS A 696 4.34 3.74 2.62
C HIS A 696 4.12 3.88 1.12
N ARG A 697 4.58 4.97 0.51
CA ARG A 697 4.44 5.19 -0.93
C ARG A 697 5.15 4.12 -1.76
N VAL A 698 4.38 3.36 -2.52
CA VAL A 698 4.89 2.42 -3.51
C VAL A 698 5.13 3.20 -4.80
N VAL A 699 6.41 3.36 -5.17
CA VAL A 699 6.82 3.87 -6.48
C VAL A 699 7.64 2.78 -7.12
N ILE A 700 7.03 2.06 -8.06
CA ILE A 700 7.72 1.04 -8.83
C ILE A 700 8.54 1.75 -9.89
N GLY A 701 9.78 1.34 -10.07
CA GLY A 701 10.51 1.77 -11.24
C GLY A 701 11.51 0.73 -11.68
N GLU A 702 12.10 1.00 -12.84
CA GLU A 702 12.89 0.01 -13.55
C GLU A 702 14.18 -0.33 -12.77
N PRO A 703 14.50 -1.61 -12.62
CA PRO A 703 15.81 -2.02 -12.12
C PRO A 703 16.92 -1.61 -13.10
N ALA A 704 17.96 -1.00 -12.56
CA ALA A 704 19.19 -0.58 -13.23
C ALA A 704 19.89 -1.74 -13.89
#